data_AF-A0A928H589-F1
#
_entry.id   AF-A0A928H589-F1
#
_cell.length_a   1.000
_cell.length_b   1.000
_cell.length_c   1.000
_cell.angle_alpha   90.00
_cell.angle_beta   90.00
_cell.angle_gamma   90.00
#
_symmetry.space_group_name_H-M   'P 1'
#
loop_
_entity.id
_entity.type
_entity.pdbx_description
1 polymer ?
#
loop_
_entity_poly.entity_id
_entity_poly.type
_entity_poly.pdbx_seq_one_letter_code
_entity_poly.pdbx_strand_id
1 'polypeptide(L)'
;MYQVQKRNGKNIDFDLSKISNAIKMAFEAQEKQYNQSIIDFIALKVTADFEPKIKEGLVSVEDIQDSVESVLVQAGYADVAKAYILYRRQREKLRNTESTILDFKKTVDDYVKINDWRVKENSTVTYSVGGLILSNSGAITANYWLSEIYDDEIGNAHRNADIHLHDLSMLTGYCAGWSLKQLIQEGLGGVPGKITSAPASHLATLCNQMVNFLGIMQNEWAGAQAFSSFDTYLAPFVKVDNLDYSQVKKCIESFIFGVNTPSRWGTQAPFSNITLDWTVPADLAEQNCIVGGKEMDFKYKDCKKEMDMVNRAFIETMIEGDAQGRGFQYPIPTYSITSDFDWSETENNKLLFEMTSKYGTPYFSNYVNSDMEPSDIRSMCCRLRLDLRELRKKSGGYFGSGESTGSIGVVTINMPRIAYLAEDQADFYERLDHMMDISARSLKIKRGVISKLLDEGLYPYTRRYLGKFNNHFSTIGLVGMNEVGLNAKWLKKDLTHKETQEFVKEVLNHMRDRLSDYQEQYGDLYNLEATPAESTSYRLAKHDKNRFGDIITASGDCGTPYYTNSSHLPVNFTEDIFAALDIQDELQTLYTSGTVFHAFLGEKLPDWKAAANLVRKIAENYRLPYYTMSPTYSICQKHGYIAGEAFKCPVCESKTEVYSRITGYYRPVQNWNDGKSQEYKDRKVYNASMALSKEFELQAEKLPVEARKLEAVPNVDEKLILFTTTTCPKCPTAKSFLDKSAREYTVVVSDQERETATRYGIRQAPTLVVQRGEEFEKYVDLSEIRKYIEAR
;
A
#
# COMPACT_ATOMS: atom_id res chain seq x y z
N MET A 1 -33.37 32.77 31.47
CA MET A 1 -34.06 31.96 30.45
C MET A 1 -32.96 31.44 29.53
N TYR A 2 -32.77 30.12 29.43
CA TYR A 2 -31.69 29.53 28.63
C TYR A 2 -32.13 29.27 27.19
N GLN A 3 -31.18 29.19 26.27
CA GLN A 3 -31.41 28.96 24.85
C GLN A 3 -30.88 27.58 24.43
N VAL A 4 -31.47 27.03 23.37
CA VAL A 4 -31.05 25.77 22.77
C VAL A 4 -30.15 26.07 21.57
N GLN A 5 -28.91 25.59 21.62
CA GLN A 5 -28.01 25.61 20.47
C GLN A 5 -28.39 24.45 19.53
N LYS A 6 -28.87 24.79 18.34
CA LYS A 6 -29.11 23.80 17.28
C LYS A 6 -27.79 23.32 16.69
N ARG A 7 -27.81 22.14 16.07
CA ARG A 7 -26.66 21.54 15.35
C ARG A 7 -26.02 22.45 14.30
N ASN A 8 -26.75 23.43 13.76
CA ASN A 8 -26.25 24.42 12.80
C ASN A 8 -25.68 25.69 13.45
N GLY A 9 -25.43 25.68 14.76
CA GLY A 9 -24.89 26.81 15.53
C GLY A 9 -25.91 27.90 15.85
N LYS A 10 -27.16 27.81 15.38
CA LYS A 10 -28.20 28.81 15.66
C LYS A 10 -28.80 28.60 17.06
N ASN A 11 -28.82 29.67 17.85
CA ASN A 11 -29.48 29.69 19.14
C ASN A 11 -30.97 30.02 18.97
N ILE A 12 -31.83 29.27 19.67
CA ILE A 12 -33.27 29.51 19.73
C ILE A 12 -33.75 29.45 21.18
N ASP A 13 -34.88 30.08 21.47
CA ASP A 13 -35.46 30.01 22.80
C ASP A 13 -35.95 28.59 23.11
N PHE A 14 -35.76 28.19 24.38
CA PHE A 14 -36.21 26.91 24.88
C PHE A 14 -37.74 26.83 24.89
N ASP A 15 -38.27 25.69 24.45
CA ASP A 15 -39.71 25.44 24.34
C ASP A 15 -39.99 24.00 24.79
N LEU A 16 -40.55 23.86 25.99
CA LEU A 16 -40.87 22.58 26.61
C LEU A 16 -41.86 21.76 25.77
N SER A 17 -42.76 22.42 25.03
CA SER A 17 -43.78 21.74 24.23
C SER A 17 -43.17 20.83 23.16
N LYS A 18 -41.96 21.14 22.68
CA LYS A 18 -41.24 20.30 21.72
C LYS A 18 -40.78 18.99 22.31
N ILE A 19 -40.39 18.98 23.59
CA ILE A 19 -40.01 17.76 24.31
C ILE A 19 -41.28 16.92 24.55
N SER A 20 -42.34 17.54 25.07
CA SER A 20 -43.63 16.86 25.31
C SER A 20 -44.18 16.22 24.03
N ASN A 21 -44.17 16.94 22.91
CA ASN A 21 -44.63 16.43 21.62
C ASN A 21 -43.77 15.27 21.11
N ALA A 22 -42.44 15.35 21.25
CA ALA A 22 -41.57 14.28 20.80
C ALA A 22 -41.73 13.00 21.64
N ILE A 23 -41.91 13.13 22.95
CA ILE A 23 -42.24 12.00 23.83
C ILE A 23 -43.61 11.42 23.46
N LYS A 24 -44.62 12.28 23.26
CA LYS A 24 -45.98 11.85 22.86
C LYS A 24 -45.96 11.02 21.58
N MET A 25 -45.24 11.47 20.55
CA MET A 25 -45.08 10.73 19.30
C MET A 25 -44.42 9.36 19.50
N ALA A 26 -43.46 9.26 20.42
CA ALA A 26 -42.82 7.98 20.73
C ALA A 26 -43.78 7.01 21.44
N PHE A 27 -44.63 7.51 22.35
CA PHE A 27 -45.68 6.71 22.98
C PHE A 27 -46.71 6.22 21.95
N GLU A 28 -47.16 7.09 21.06
CA GLU A 28 -48.07 6.75 19.97
C GLU A 28 -47.48 5.71 19.01
N ALA A 29 -46.20 5.83 18.66
CA ALA A 29 -45.50 4.88 17.78
C ALA A 29 -45.33 3.48 18.39
N GLN A 30 -45.49 3.33 19.70
CA GLN A 30 -45.47 2.05 20.41
C GLN A 30 -46.87 1.63 20.89
N GLU A 31 -47.92 2.33 20.46
CA GLU A 31 -49.32 2.09 20.86
C GLU A 31 -49.51 2.04 22.39
N LYS A 32 -48.69 2.80 23.13
CA LYS A 32 -48.77 2.84 24.59
C LYS A 32 -49.87 3.78 25.05
N GLN A 33 -50.65 3.34 26.04
CA GLN A 33 -51.60 4.19 26.74
C GLN A 33 -50.84 5.23 27.57
N TYR A 34 -51.19 6.49 27.40
CA TYR A 34 -50.67 7.60 28.19
C TYR A 34 -51.79 8.61 28.47
N ASN A 35 -51.61 9.41 29.52
CA ASN A 35 -52.38 10.63 29.72
C ASN A 35 -51.44 11.84 29.62
N GLN A 36 -52.00 13.03 29.43
CA GLN A 36 -51.19 14.24 29.26
C GLN A 36 -50.30 14.52 30.48
N SER A 37 -50.77 14.22 31.69
CA SER A 37 -50.02 14.41 32.92
C SER A 37 -48.73 13.57 32.98
N ILE A 38 -48.73 12.36 32.42
CA ILE A 38 -47.53 11.51 32.31
C ILE A 38 -46.51 12.15 31.36
N ILE A 39 -46.96 12.62 30.19
CA ILE A 39 -46.09 13.27 29.21
C ILE A 39 -45.46 14.53 29.80
N ASP A 40 -46.27 15.38 30.46
CA ASP A 40 -45.81 16.60 31.09
C ASP A 40 -44.81 16.31 32.23
N PHE A 41 -45.08 15.28 33.03
CA PHE A 41 -44.17 14.86 34.11
C PHE A 41 -42.83 14.38 33.57
N ILE A 42 -42.81 13.55 32.52
CA ILE A 42 -41.57 13.08 31.88
C ILE A 42 -40.83 14.27 31.25
N ALA A 43 -41.52 15.17 30.54
CA ALA A 43 -40.91 16.34 29.94
C ALA A 43 -40.27 17.27 31.00
N LEU A 44 -40.92 17.47 32.15
CA LEU A 44 -40.34 18.21 33.27
C LEU A 44 -39.12 17.48 33.87
N LYS A 45 -39.17 16.16 34.03
CA LYS A 45 -37.99 15.39 34.46
C LYS A 45 -36.81 15.53 33.50
N VAL A 46 -37.06 15.57 32.19
CA VAL A 46 -36.01 15.83 31.18
C VAL A 46 -35.36 17.19 31.43
N THR A 47 -36.13 18.22 31.77
CA THR A 47 -35.55 19.54 32.11
C THR A 47 -34.67 19.50 33.34
N ALA A 48 -35.01 18.68 34.35
CA ALA A 48 -34.16 18.50 35.51
C ALA A 48 -32.88 17.70 35.19
N ASP A 49 -32.93 16.74 34.26
CA ASP A 49 -31.79 15.91 33.87
C ASP A 49 -30.73 16.69 33.07
N PHE A 50 -31.15 17.57 32.15
CA PHE A 50 -30.20 18.39 31.38
C PHE A 50 -29.78 19.69 32.08
N GLU A 51 -30.40 20.09 33.20
CA GLU A 51 -30.08 21.34 33.89
C GLU A 51 -28.58 21.49 34.19
N PRO A 52 -27.86 20.46 34.69
CA PRO A 52 -26.42 20.55 34.94
C PRO A 52 -25.57 20.69 33.66
N LYS A 53 -26.15 20.41 32.49
CA LYS A 53 -25.48 20.50 31.18
C LYS A 53 -25.56 21.91 30.58
N ILE A 54 -26.34 22.81 31.18
CA ILE A 54 -26.44 24.21 30.73
C ILE A 54 -25.14 24.94 31.06
N LYS A 55 -24.46 25.44 30.02
CA LYS A 55 -23.23 26.26 30.14
C LYS A 55 -23.46 27.61 29.50
N GLU A 56 -23.15 28.69 30.24
CA GLU A 56 -23.31 30.08 29.75
C GLU A 56 -24.72 30.40 29.23
N GLY A 57 -25.75 29.75 29.80
CA GLY A 57 -27.15 29.92 29.37
C GLY A 57 -27.52 29.18 28.09
N LEU A 58 -26.66 28.29 27.59
CA LEU A 58 -26.88 27.45 26.40
C LEU A 58 -26.89 25.97 26.76
N VAL A 59 -27.76 25.21 26.09
CA VAL A 59 -27.76 23.74 26.10
C VAL A 59 -27.83 23.23 24.66
N SER A 60 -27.05 22.19 24.34
CA SER A 60 -27.09 21.64 22.99
C SER A 60 -28.37 20.83 22.78
N VAL A 61 -28.84 20.76 21.53
CA VAL A 61 -29.98 19.90 21.21
C VAL A 61 -29.68 18.42 21.45
N GLU A 62 -28.41 18.00 21.36
CA GLU A 62 -28.00 16.60 21.67
C GLU A 62 -28.18 16.30 23.15
N ASP A 63 -27.71 17.20 24.03
CA ASP A 63 -27.84 17.04 25.47
C ASP A 63 -29.31 16.88 25.90
N ILE A 64 -30.22 17.65 25.28
CA ILE A 64 -31.67 17.51 25.52
C ILE A 64 -32.17 16.14 25.05
N GLN A 65 -31.78 15.70 23.85
CA GLN A 65 -32.23 14.42 23.28
C GLN A 65 -31.72 13.22 24.09
N ASP A 66 -30.47 13.25 24.53
CA ASP A 66 -29.88 12.21 25.37
C ASP A 66 -30.57 12.16 26.76
N SER A 67 -30.98 13.32 27.26
CA SER A 67 -31.76 13.41 28.50
C SER A 67 -33.17 12.86 28.35
N VAL A 68 -33.81 13.03 27.18
CA VAL A 68 -35.10 12.36 26.86
C VAL A 68 -34.96 10.84 26.89
N GLU A 69 -33.90 10.31 26.28
CA GLU A 69 -33.62 8.86 26.29
C GLU A 69 -33.41 8.33 27.70
N SER A 70 -32.49 8.96 28.45
CA SER A 70 -32.17 8.58 29.84
C SER A 70 -33.42 8.58 30.72
N VAL A 71 -34.23 9.66 30.68
CA VAL A 71 -35.42 9.79 31.52
C VAL A 71 -36.51 8.79 31.12
N LEU A 72 -36.70 8.51 29.83
CA LEU A 72 -37.68 7.48 29.40
C LEU A 72 -37.29 6.09 29.91
N VAL A 73 -36.00 5.75 29.87
CA VAL A 73 -35.50 4.48 30.43
C VAL A 73 -35.70 4.43 31.94
N GLN A 74 -35.30 5.48 32.67
CA GLN A 74 -35.45 5.58 34.11
C GLN A 74 -36.92 5.54 34.57
N ALA A 75 -37.83 6.07 33.75
CA ALA A 75 -39.28 6.05 34.00
C ALA A 75 -39.95 4.71 33.66
N GLY A 76 -39.19 3.70 33.22
CA GLY A 76 -39.70 2.36 32.91
C GLY A 76 -40.27 2.20 31.49
N TYR A 77 -40.01 3.15 30.59
CA TYR A 77 -40.49 3.16 29.20
C TYR A 77 -39.36 2.85 28.20
N ALA A 78 -38.60 1.79 28.45
CA ALA A 78 -37.42 1.43 27.64
C ALA A 78 -37.74 1.15 26.15
N ASP A 79 -38.92 0.61 25.86
CA ASP A 79 -39.42 0.40 24.49
C ASP A 79 -39.78 1.71 23.78
N VAL A 80 -40.39 2.66 24.49
CA VAL A 80 -40.64 4.03 23.99
C VAL A 80 -39.32 4.77 23.74
N ALA A 81 -38.33 4.62 24.64
CA ALA A 81 -37.00 5.16 24.44
C ALA A 81 -36.37 4.60 23.15
N LYS A 82 -36.46 3.29 22.92
CA LYS A 82 -35.97 2.65 21.70
C LYS A 82 -36.63 3.22 20.43
N ALA A 83 -37.95 3.43 20.45
CA ALA A 83 -38.66 4.05 19.32
C ALA A 83 -38.21 5.49 19.07
N TYR A 84 -38.01 6.27 20.14
CA TYR A 84 -37.47 7.63 20.06
C TYR A 84 -36.06 7.67 19.43
N ILE A 85 -35.16 6.77 19.88
CA ILE A 85 -33.79 6.64 19.34
C ILE A 85 -33.81 6.30 17.85
N LEU A 86 -34.63 5.31 17.45
CA LEU A 86 -34.74 4.91 16.05
C LEU A 86 -35.27 6.04 15.17
N TYR A 87 -36.26 6.81 15.65
CA TYR A 87 -36.79 7.97 14.95
C TYR A 87 -35.77 9.10 14.80
N ARG A 88 -35.01 9.40 15.86
CA ARG A 88 -33.89 10.36 15.85
C ARG A 88 -32.88 9.98 14.77
N ARG A 89 -32.46 8.70 14.76
CA ARG A 89 -31.52 8.16 13.77
C ARG A 89 -32.06 8.23 12.34
N GLN A 90 -33.36 7.96 12.13
CA GLN A 90 -33.99 8.08 10.82
C GLN A 90 -34.07 9.54 10.34
N ARG A 91 -34.42 10.49 11.21
CA ARG A 91 -34.45 11.92 10.86
C ARG A 91 -33.07 12.51 10.64
N GLU A 92 -32.08 12.05 11.39
CA GLU A 92 -30.68 12.37 11.15
C GLU A 92 -30.24 11.87 9.77
N LYS A 93 -30.56 10.61 9.44
CA LYS A 93 -30.29 10.05 8.11
C LYS A 93 -30.96 10.86 6.99
N LEU A 94 -32.24 11.23 7.14
CA LEU A 94 -32.97 12.04 6.16
C LEU A 94 -32.39 13.46 5.99
N ARG A 95 -31.93 14.10 7.07
CA ARG A 95 -31.27 15.40 7.00
C ARG A 95 -29.88 15.32 6.38
N ASN A 96 -29.12 14.27 6.69
CA ASN A 96 -27.88 13.98 5.98
C ASN A 96 -28.18 13.76 4.49
N THR A 97 -29.28 13.07 4.14
CA THR A 97 -29.70 12.85 2.75
C THR A 97 -29.94 14.17 1.97
N GLU A 98 -30.48 15.23 2.60
CA GLU A 98 -30.56 16.57 1.98
C GLU A 98 -29.17 17.18 1.69
N SER A 99 -28.17 16.91 2.54
CA SER A 99 -26.76 17.25 2.26
C SER A 99 -26.08 16.30 1.28
N THR A 100 -26.66 15.11 1.06
CA THR A 100 -26.21 14.09 0.08
C THR A 100 -26.84 14.27 -1.30
N ILE A 101 -27.68 15.31 -1.53
CA ILE A 101 -28.07 15.68 -2.89
C ILE A 101 -26.84 16.23 -3.58
N LEU A 102 -26.10 15.32 -4.22
CA LEU A 102 -25.02 15.62 -5.14
C LEU A 102 -25.58 16.63 -6.15
N ASP A 103 -25.04 17.84 -6.18
CA ASP A 103 -25.40 18.83 -7.19
C ASP A 103 -24.88 18.32 -8.53
N PHE A 104 -25.71 17.52 -9.22
CA PHE A 104 -25.36 16.88 -10.48
C PHE A 104 -24.93 17.91 -11.53
N LYS A 105 -25.50 19.14 -11.48
CA LYS A 105 -25.10 20.23 -12.35
C LYS A 105 -23.67 20.65 -12.04
N LYS A 106 -23.35 20.88 -10.76
CA LYS A 106 -21.99 21.22 -10.33
C LYS A 106 -20.97 20.14 -10.68
N THR A 107 -21.26 18.86 -10.42
CA THR A 107 -20.34 17.76 -10.73
C THR A 107 -20.03 17.65 -12.23
N VAL A 108 -21.04 17.84 -13.08
CA VAL A 108 -20.84 17.86 -14.54
C VAL A 108 -20.08 19.12 -14.98
N ASP A 109 -20.47 20.30 -14.47
CA ASP A 109 -19.82 21.57 -14.80
C ASP A 109 -18.34 21.60 -14.40
N ASP A 110 -18.00 21.07 -13.21
CA ASP A 110 -16.63 21.05 -12.68
C ASP A 110 -15.69 20.22 -13.59
N TYR A 111 -16.19 19.14 -14.19
CA TYR A 111 -15.43 18.34 -15.16
C TYR A 111 -15.38 19.02 -16.54
N VAL A 112 -16.52 19.42 -17.10
CA VAL A 112 -16.62 19.99 -18.47
C VAL A 112 -15.84 21.30 -18.60
N LYS A 113 -15.80 22.10 -17.53
CA LYS A 113 -15.09 23.38 -17.50
C LYS A 113 -13.65 23.27 -16.95
N ILE A 114 -13.23 22.09 -16.49
CA ILE A 114 -11.93 21.84 -15.84
C ILE A 114 -11.71 22.80 -14.64
N ASN A 115 -12.75 22.98 -13.82
CA ASN A 115 -12.69 23.89 -12.66
C ASN A 115 -12.17 23.20 -11.38
N ASP A 116 -12.14 21.86 -11.34
CA ASP A 116 -11.62 21.08 -10.22
C ASP A 116 -10.27 20.44 -10.58
N TRP A 117 -9.27 20.62 -9.70
CA TRP A 117 -7.97 19.95 -9.82
C TRP A 117 -8.11 18.43 -9.85
N ARG A 118 -9.21 17.87 -9.32
CA ARG A 118 -9.52 16.44 -9.37
C ARG A 118 -9.63 15.88 -10.78
N VAL A 119 -9.84 16.72 -11.80
CA VAL A 119 -9.76 16.30 -13.21
C VAL A 119 -8.34 15.78 -13.56
N LYS A 120 -7.31 16.21 -12.81
CA LYS A 120 -5.93 15.71 -12.89
C LYS A 120 -5.52 14.90 -11.64
N GLU A 121 -6.47 14.36 -10.88
CA GLU A 121 -6.17 13.52 -9.71
C GLU A 121 -5.35 12.28 -10.10
N ASN A 122 -5.65 11.73 -11.27
CA ASN A 122 -4.96 10.59 -11.85
C ASN A 122 -4.42 10.98 -13.24
N SER A 123 -3.10 11.01 -13.39
CA SER A 123 -2.41 11.42 -14.63
C SER A 123 -2.65 10.47 -15.82
N THR A 124 -3.33 9.34 -15.61
CA THR A 124 -3.74 8.41 -16.66
C THR A 124 -5.11 8.73 -17.29
N VAL A 125 -5.95 9.57 -16.67
CA VAL A 125 -7.26 9.96 -17.22
C VAL A 125 -7.10 11.16 -18.16
N THR A 126 -7.64 11.05 -19.37
CA THR A 126 -7.72 12.17 -20.31
C THR A 126 -9.12 12.79 -20.36
N TYR A 127 -9.19 14.09 -20.65
CA TYR A 127 -10.47 14.79 -20.86
C TYR A 127 -11.22 14.16 -22.03
N SER A 128 -12.34 13.53 -21.73
CA SER A 128 -13.15 12.78 -22.71
C SER A 128 -14.51 12.40 -22.11
N VAL A 129 -15.42 11.91 -22.95
CA VAL A 129 -16.71 11.36 -22.50
C VAL A 129 -16.52 10.22 -21.50
N GLY A 130 -15.52 9.37 -21.76
CA GLY A 130 -15.13 8.31 -20.86
C GLY A 130 -14.73 8.79 -19.47
N GLY A 131 -13.94 9.87 -19.44
CA GLY A 131 -13.43 10.45 -18.20
C GLY A 131 -14.54 11.15 -17.43
N LEU A 132 -15.53 11.72 -18.14
CA LEU A 132 -16.75 12.26 -17.55
C LEU A 132 -17.58 11.17 -16.86
N ILE A 133 -17.78 10.02 -17.51
CA ILE A 133 -18.50 8.87 -16.92
C ILE A 133 -17.81 8.40 -15.64
N LEU A 134 -16.48 8.23 -15.70
CA LEU A 134 -15.65 7.85 -14.55
C LEU A 134 -15.74 8.87 -13.41
N SER A 135 -15.61 10.17 -13.72
CA SER A 135 -15.69 11.26 -12.74
C SER A 135 -17.04 11.26 -12.02
N ASN A 136 -18.14 11.20 -12.76
CA ASN A 136 -19.49 11.23 -12.21
C ASN A 136 -19.78 9.98 -11.36
N SER A 137 -19.49 8.80 -11.89
CA SER A 137 -19.66 7.53 -11.17
C SER A 137 -18.79 7.48 -9.92
N GLY A 138 -17.56 7.97 -10.02
CA GLY A 138 -16.62 8.04 -8.92
C GLY A 138 -17.09 8.94 -7.78
N ALA A 139 -17.59 10.13 -8.10
CA ALA A 139 -18.11 11.07 -7.10
C ALA A 139 -19.33 10.49 -6.34
N ILE A 140 -20.23 9.80 -7.05
CA ILE A 140 -21.40 9.15 -6.43
C ILE A 140 -20.94 8.02 -5.51
N THR A 141 -20.07 7.14 -6.01
CA THR A 141 -19.57 5.98 -5.26
C THR A 141 -18.79 6.40 -4.02
N ALA A 142 -17.98 7.46 -4.11
CA ALA A 142 -17.23 7.98 -2.98
C ALA A 142 -18.15 8.51 -1.86
N ASN A 143 -19.23 9.22 -2.23
CA ASN A 143 -20.20 9.69 -1.25
C ASN A 143 -20.97 8.53 -0.61
N TYR A 144 -21.29 7.48 -1.38
CA TYR A 144 -21.91 6.27 -0.84
C TYR A 144 -21.00 5.58 0.20
N TRP A 145 -19.71 5.41 -0.10
CA TRP A 145 -18.75 4.93 0.89
C TRP A 145 -18.75 5.76 2.17
N LEU A 146 -18.59 7.08 2.04
CA LEU A 146 -18.39 7.99 3.16
C LEU A 146 -19.65 8.30 3.99
N SER A 147 -20.83 7.98 3.47
CA SER A 147 -22.11 8.37 4.11
C SER A 147 -23.01 7.18 4.45
N GLU A 148 -22.90 6.08 3.71
CA GLU A 148 -23.76 4.90 3.90
C GLU A 148 -23.00 3.67 4.40
N ILE A 149 -21.70 3.54 4.08
CA ILE A 149 -20.90 2.37 4.47
C ILE A 149 -20.06 2.66 5.71
N TYR A 150 -19.28 3.74 5.69
CA TYR A 150 -18.45 4.12 6.80
C TYR A 150 -19.25 4.90 7.84
N ASP A 151 -18.86 4.73 9.11
CA ASP A 151 -19.36 5.61 10.17
C ASP A 151 -18.81 7.03 10.05
N ASP A 152 -19.43 7.94 10.81
CA ASP A 152 -19.13 9.37 10.74
C ASP A 152 -17.68 9.69 11.08
N GLU A 153 -17.05 8.94 11.99
CA GLU A 153 -15.66 9.19 12.38
C GLU A 153 -14.70 8.90 11.21
N ILE A 154 -14.83 7.73 10.57
CA ILE A 154 -14.03 7.38 9.38
C ILE A 154 -14.30 8.37 8.24
N GLY A 155 -15.58 8.64 7.97
CA GLY A 155 -15.98 9.57 6.91
C GLY A 155 -15.41 10.97 7.14
N ASN A 156 -15.45 11.45 8.38
CA ASN A 156 -14.92 12.76 8.74
C ASN A 156 -13.40 12.80 8.70
N ALA A 157 -12.69 11.78 9.18
CA ALA A 157 -11.24 11.71 9.10
C ALA A 157 -10.75 11.85 7.64
N HIS A 158 -11.45 11.23 6.69
CA HIS A 158 -11.17 11.43 5.26
C HIS A 158 -11.47 12.87 4.80
N ARG A 159 -12.68 13.38 5.08
CA ARG A 159 -13.13 14.72 4.64
C ARG A 159 -12.26 15.85 5.22
N ASN A 160 -11.79 15.67 6.44
CA ASN A 160 -10.92 16.59 7.17
C ASN A 160 -9.45 16.52 6.77
N ALA A 161 -9.07 15.54 5.93
CA ALA A 161 -7.70 15.28 5.54
C ALA A 161 -6.79 14.83 6.70
N ASP A 162 -7.35 14.17 7.71
CA ASP A 162 -6.59 13.48 8.75
C ASP A 162 -6.02 12.14 8.20
N ILE A 163 -6.82 11.48 7.36
CA ILE A 163 -6.41 10.31 6.56
C ILE A 163 -6.86 10.48 5.10
N HIS A 164 -6.34 9.63 4.23
CA HIS A 164 -6.78 9.48 2.86
C HIS A 164 -7.18 8.03 2.59
N LEU A 165 -8.45 7.82 2.24
CA LEU A 165 -9.00 6.54 1.84
C LEU A 165 -8.85 6.48 0.33
N HIS A 166 -8.05 5.54 -0.17
CA HIS A 166 -7.79 5.44 -1.61
C HIS A 166 -8.95 4.77 -2.35
N ASP A 167 -9.11 5.15 -3.61
CA ASP A 167 -10.03 4.54 -4.59
C ASP A 167 -11.49 4.44 -4.15
N LEU A 168 -11.98 5.48 -3.45
CA LEU A 168 -13.40 5.62 -3.12
C LEU A 168 -14.29 5.73 -4.36
N SER A 169 -13.72 5.96 -5.55
CA SER A 169 -14.44 6.04 -6.82
C SER A 169 -15.02 4.70 -7.30
N MET A 170 -14.63 3.57 -6.70
CA MET A 170 -15.15 2.25 -7.04
C MET A 170 -15.60 1.48 -5.80
N LEU A 171 -16.66 0.68 -5.95
CA LEU A 171 -17.17 -0.21 -4.91
C LEU A 171 -16.50 -1.58 -5.03
N THR A 172 -15.18 -1.63 -4.85
CA THR A 172 -14.39 -2.86 -5.01
C THR A 172 -13.04 -2.82 -4.24
N GLY A 173 -12.25 -3.89 -4.34
CA GLY A 173 -10.88 -3.99 -3.83
C GLY A 173 -9.87 -3.10 -4.56
N TYR A 174 -8.65 -3.00 -4.04
CA TYR A 174 -7.62 -2.13 -4.60
C TYR A 174 -6.89 -2.81 -5.77
N CYS A 175 -5.99 -3.73 -5.50
CA CYS A 175 -5.13 -4.35 -6.53
C CYS A 175 -5.03 -5.87 -6.33
N ALA A 176 -4.69 -6.58 -7.41
CA ALA A 176 -4.59 -8.04 -7.40
C ALA A 176 -3.51 -8.55 -8.37
N GLY A 177 -2.79 -9.59 -7.95
CA GLY A 177 -1.95 -10.43 -8.79
C GLY A 177 -2.66 -11.74 -9.14
N TRP A 178 -2.55 -12.15 -10.39
CA TRP A 178 -3.34 -13.23 -10.98
C TRP A 178 -2.46 -14.41 -11.38
N SER A 179 -3.01 -15.62 -11.24
CA SER A 179 -2.33 -16.83 -11.66
C SER A 179 -2.35 -16.96 -13.19
N LEU A 180 -1.21 -16.68 -13.83
CA LEU A 180 -1.05 -16.95 -15.26
C LEU A 180 -1.11 -18.46 -15.53
N LYS A 181 -0.62 -19.29 -14.60
CA LYS A 181 -0.74 -20.74 -14.67
C LYS A 181 -2.20 -21.19 -14.72
N GLN A 182 -3.06 -20.64 -13.86
CA GLN A 182 -4.49 -20.94 -13.87
C GLN A 182 -5.14 -20.55 -15.21
N LEU A 183 -4.82 -19.36 -15.74
CA LEU A 183 -5.32 -18.92 -17.05
C LEU A 183 -4.88 -19.88 -18.17
N ILE A 184 -3.63 -20.35 -18.14
CA ILE A 184 -3.09 -21.34 -19.09
C ILE A 184 -3.78 -22.71 -18.94
N GLN A 185 -4.09 -23.13 -17.72
CA GLN A 185 -4.70 -24.43 -17.43
C GLN A 185 -6.19 -24.46 -17.79
N GLU A 186 -6.92 -23.40 -17.49
CA GLU A 186 -8.39 -23.39 -17.48
C GLU A 186 -8.99 -22.56 -18.64
N GLY A 187 -8.20 -21.69 -19.26
CA GLY A 187 -8.65 -20.75 -20.29
C GLY A 187 -9.42 -19.56 -19.70
N LEU A 188 -9.87 -18.67 -20.59
CA LEU A 188 -10.62 -17.47 -20.23
C LEU A 188 -12.13 -17.71 -20.25
N GLY A 189 -12.76 -17.90 -19.10
CA GLY A 189 -14.22 -17.89 -18.97
C GLY A 189 -14.72 -18.54 -17.69
N GLY A 190 -15.74 -19.40 -17.80
CA GLY A 190 -16.35 -20.10 -16.67
C GLY A 190 -17.31 -19.24 -15.84
N VAL A 191 -17.77 -18.11 -16.37
CA VAL A 191 -18.78 -17.24 -15.75
C VAL A 191 -20.16 -17.52 -16.38
N PRO A 192 -21.21 -17.80 -15.59
CA PRO A 192 -22.56 -18.05 -16.11
C PRO A 192 -23.07 -16.93 -17.02
N GLY A 193 -23.63 -17.30 -18.17
CA GLY A 193 -24.16 -16.35 -19.15
C GLY A 193 -23.10 -15.56 -19.94
N LYS A 194 -21.81 -15.92 -19.83
CA LYS A 194 -20.71 -15.34 -20.60
C LYS A 194 -20.02 -16.41 -21.46
N ILE A 195 -19.40 -15.97 -22.56
CA ILE A 195 -18.63 -16.85 -23.43
C ILE A 195 -17.41 -17.38 -22.66
N THR A 196 -17.07 -18.65 -22.89
CA THR A 196 -15.88 -19.30 -22.34
C THR A 196 -14.95 -19.71 -23.47
N SER A 197 -13.70 -19.27 -23.41
CA SER A 197 -12.61 -19.68 -24.28
C SER A 197 -11.91 -20.90 -23.69
N ALA A 198 -11.56 -21.86 -24.54
CA ALA A 198 -10.72 -22.99 -24.14
C ALA A 198 -9.30 -22.50 -23.74
N PRO A 199 -8.56 -23.28 -22.95
CA PRO A 199 -7.14 -23.07 -22.71
C PRO A 199 -6.38 -22.80 -24.01
N ALA A 200 -5.52 -21.78 -24.01
CA ALA A 200 -4.72 -21.45 -25.20
C ALA A 200 -3.72 -22.58 -25.51
N SER A 201 -3.63 -22.98 -26.78
CA SER A 201 -2.62 -23.93 -27.27
C SER A 201 -1.45 -23.28 -28.01
N HIS A 202 -1.58 -22.00 -28.36
CA HIS A 202 -0.59 -21.24 -29.13
C HIS A 202 -0.29 -19.91 -28.46
N LEU A 203 0.95 -19.42 -28.61
CA LEU A 203 1.42 -18.18 -27.97
C LEU A 203 0.53 -16.98 -28.31
N ALA A 204 0.16 -16.81 -29.59
CA ALA A 204 -0.70 -15.71 -30.03
C ALA A 204 -2.07 -15.72 -29.33
N THR A 205 -2.65 -16.91 -29.14
CA THR A 205 -3.93 -17.07 -28.45
C THR A 205 -3.79 -16.75 -26.96
N LEU A 206 -2.69 -17.17 -26.33
CA LEU A 206 -2.43 -16.85 -24.93
C LEU A 206 -2.26 -15.33 -24.74
N CYS A 207 -1.44 -14.67 -25.57
CA CYS A 207 -1.29 -13.21 -25.56
C CYS A 207 -2.64 -12.49 -25.65
N ASN A 208 -3.52 -12.93 -26.56
CA ASN A 208 -4.86 -12.36 -26.68
C ASN A 208 -5.72 -12.59 -25.43
N GLN A 209 -5.70 -13.81 -24.86
CA GLN A 209 -6.43 -14.12 -23.63
C GLN A 209 -5.91 -13.28 -22.45
N MET A 210 -4.60 -13.03 -22.34
CA MET A 210 -4.02 -12.18 -21.30
C MET A 210 -4.48 -10.72 -21.42
N VAL A 211 -4.49 -10.14 -22.64
CA VAL A 211 -5.02 -8.77 -22.86
C VAL A 211 -6.49 -8.69 -22.42
N ASN A 212 -7.31 -9.65 -22.85
CA ASN A 212 -8.73 -9.69 -22.49
C ASN A 212 -8.94 -9.89 -20.99
N PHE A 213 -8.14 -10.76 -20.37
CA PHE A 213 -8.19 -11.02 -18.93
C PHE A 213 -7.90 -9.75 -18.13
N LEU A 214 -6.78 -9.07 -18.41
CA LEU A 214 -6.40 -7.83 -17.73
C LEU A 214 -7.45 -6.72 -17.94
N GLY A 215 -7.99 -6.62 -19.16
CA GLY A 215 -9.08 -5.70 -19.47
C GLY A 215 -10.38 -5.99 -18.69
N ILE A 216 -10.73 -7.26 -18.49
CA ILE A 216 -11.87 -7.65 -17.65
C ILE A 216 -11.61 -7.28 -16.19
N MET A 217 -10.43 -7.63 -15.66
CA MET A 217 -10.10 -7.40 -14.25
C MET A 217 -10.02 -5.92 -13.89
N GLN A 218 -9.56 -5.06 -14.80
CA GLN A 218 -9.61 -3.60 -14.63
C GLN A 218 -11.04 -3.07 -14.38
N ASN A 219 -12.09 -3.78 -14.81
CA ASN A 219 -13.47 -3.37 -14.55
C ASN A 219 -14.00 -3.85 -13.19
N GLU A 220 -13.35 -4.85 -12.57
CA GLU A 220 -13.74 -5.38 -11.26
C GLU A 220 -12.82 -4.89 -10.14
N TRP A 221 -11.72 -4.20 -10.43
CA TRP A 221 -10.72 -3.72 -9.48
C TRP A 221 -10.31 -2.28 -9.76
N ALA A 222 -9.89 -1.54 -8.73
CA ALA A 222 -9.55 -0.11 -8.90
C ALA A 222 -8.11 0.14 -9.36
N GLY A 223 -7.17 -0.70 -8.96
CA GLY A 223 -5.73 -0.52 -9.12
C GLY A 223 -5.07 -1.52 -10.06
N ALA A 224 -3.78 -1.76 -9.83
CA ALA A 224 -2.94 -2.56 -10.72
C ALA A 224 -3.33 -4.05 -10.77
N GLN A 225 -3.24 -4.62 -11.96
CA GLN A 225 -3.48 -6.04 -12.25
C GLN A 225 -2.16 -6.69 -12.71
N ALA A 226 -1.66 -7.67 -11.96
CA ALA A 226 -0.32 -8.22 -12.19
C ALA A 226 -0.33 -9.68 -12.65
N PHE A 227 0.63 -10.03 -13.51
CA PHE A 227 1.04 -11.43 -13.73
C PHE A 227 2.48 -11.63 -13.27
N SER A 228 2.76 -12.81 -12.71
CA SER A 228 4.10 -13.23 -12.30
C SER A 228 4.64 -14.32 -13.22
N SER A 229 5.97 -14.45 -13.29
CA SER A 229 6.66 -15.46 -14.11
C SER A 229 6.26 -15.44 -15.59
N PHE A 230 6.12 -14.24 -16.14
CA PHE A 230 5.59 -14.03 -17.49
C PHE A 230 6.44 -14.75 -18.55
N ASP A 231 7.75 -14.57 -18.53
CA ASP A 231 8.68 -15.21 -19.45
C ASP A 231 8.74 -16.72 -19.26
N THR A 232 8.80 -17.20 -18.02
CA THR A 232 8.80 -18.63 -17.70
C THR A 232 7.54 -19.34 -18.23
N TYR A 233 6.36 -18.75 -18.05
CA TYR A 233 5.10 -19.35 -18.47
C TYR A 233 4.82 -19.26 -19.97
N LEU A 234 5.41 -18.30 -20.68
CA LEU A 234 5.26 -18.16 -22.14
C LEU A 234 6.24 -19.05 -22.92
N ALA A 235 7.42 -19.34 -22.37
CA ALA A 235 8.47 -20.12 -23.03
C ALA A 235 8.01 -21.50 -23.57
N PRO A 236 7.15 -22.29 -22.88
CA PRO A 236 6.69 -23.56 -23.41
C PRO A 236 5.90 -23.45 -24.72
N PHE A 237 5.14 -22.37 -24.91
CA PHE A 237 4.36 -22.15 -26.14
C PHE A 237 5.26 -21.93 -27.35
N VAL A 238 6.38 -21.22 -27.14
CA VAL A 238 7.42 -21.05 -28.17
C VAL A 238 8.04 -22.39 -28.54
N LYS A 239 8.28 -23.25 -27.54
CA LYS A 239 8.91 -24.56 -27.73
C LYS A 239 8.01 -25.54 -28.48
N VAL A 240 6.75 -25.66 -28.07
CA VAL A 240 5.76 -26.58 -28.67
C VAL A 240 5.52 -26.26 -30.13
N ASP A 241 5.34 -24.98 -30.45
CA ASP A 241 5.07 -24.54 -31.82
C ASP A 241 6.37 -24.39 -32.66
N ASN A 242 7.54 -24.60 -32.04
CA ASN A 242 8.86 -24.37 -32.65
C ASN A 242 8.97 -23.00 -33.35
N LEU A 243 8.53 -21.95 -32.64
CA LEU A 243 8.44 -20.60 -33.20
C LEU A 243 9.83 -20.00 -33.44
N ASP A 244 9.96 -19.30 -34.56
CA ASP A 244 11.10 -18.44 -34.79
C ASP A 244 10.97 -17.10 -34.05
N TYR A 245 12.07 -16.35 -33.99
CA TYR A 245 12.11 -15.06 -33.31
C TYR A 245 11.09 -14.04 -33.86
N SER A 246 10.86 -14.02 -35.18
CA SER A 246 9.92 -13.09 -35.80
C SER A 246 8.48 -13.37 -35.36
N GLN A 247 8.12 -14.65 -35.26
CA GLN A 247 6.82 -15.08 -34.77
C GLN A 247 6.63 -14.74 -33.29
N VAL A 248 7.64 -15.00 -32.45
CA VAL A 248 7.60 -14.62 -31.02
C VAL A 248 7.46 -13.11 -30.86
N LYS A 249 8.28 -12.32 -31.56
CA LYS A 249 8.24 -10.85 -31.52
C LYS A 249 6.86 -10.31 -31.86
N LYS A 250 6.22 -10.79 -32.93
CA LYS A 250 4.85 -10.38 -33.30
C LYS A 250 3.79 -10.71 -32.24
N CYS A 251 3.93 -11.85 -31.55
CA CYS A 251 3.01 -12.22 -30.48
C CYS A 251 3.16 -11.30 -29.25
N ILE A 252 4.39 -11.00 -28.87
CA ILE A 252 4.70 -10.11 -27.74
C ILE A 252 4.32 -8.66 -28.06
N GLU A 253 4.61 -8.20 -29.28
CA GLU A 253 4.19 -6.90 -29.79
C GLU A 253 2.67 -6.73 -29.71
N SER A 254 1.91 -7.72 -30.19
CA SER A 254 0.45 -7.70 -30.10
C SER A 254 -0.07 -7.61 -28.66
N PHE A 255 0.59 -8.28 -27.72
CA PHE A 255 0.26 -8.18 -26.28
C PHE A 255 0.53 -6.77 -25.74
N ILE A 256 1.72 -6.22 -25.98
CA ILE A 256 2.12 -4.87 -25.52
C ILE A 256 1.16 -3.81 -26.08
N PHE A 257 0.86 -3.86 -27.39
CA PHE A 257 -0.07 -2.91 -28.00
C PHE A 257 -1.48 -3.06 -27.43
N GLY A 258 -1.92 -4.29 -27.19
CA GLY A 258 -3.21 -4.58 -26.58
C GLY A 258 -3.37 -3.96 -25.19
N VAL A 259 -2.37 -4.07 -24.33
CA VAL A 259 -2.45 -3.52 -22.94
C VAL A 259 -2.15 -2.03 -22.83
N ASN A 260 -1.66 -1.38 -23.90
CA ASN A 260 -1.51 0.09 -23.93
C ASN A 260 -2.68 0.80 -24.65
N THR A 261 -3.60 0.05 -25.27
CA THR A 261 -4.74 0.63 -25.98
C THR A 261 -5.96 0.69 -25.05
N PRO A 262 -6.53 1.88 -24.75
CA PRO A 262 -7.75 2.00 -23.97
C PRO A 262 -8.92 1.30 -24.68
N SER A 263 -9.64 0.41 -23.99
CA SER A 263 -10.74 -0.35 -24.59
C SER A 263 -12.11 0.01 -23.99
N ARG A 264 -12.26 0.02 -22.66
CA ARG A 264 -13.56 0.21 -21.99
C ARG A 264 -13.58 1.47 -21.14
N TRP A 265 -14.68 2.21 -21.26
CA TRP A 265 -14.83 3.60 -20.82
C TRP A 265 -13.83 4.58 -21.47
N GLY A 266 -13.00 4.16 -22.41
CA GLY A 266 -12.36 5.03 -23.40
C GLY A 266 -11.27 5.98 -22.91
N THR A 267 -10.76 5.83 -21.68
CA THR A 267 -9.79 6.80 -21.12
C THR A 267 -8.49 6.22 -20.61
N GLN A 268 -8.49 4.99 -20.12
CA GLN A 268 -7.34 4.39 -19.44
C GLN A 268 -7.06 3.01 -20.01
N ALA A 269 -5.80 2.80 -20.38
CA ALA A 269 -5.28 1.46 -20.60
C ALA A 269 -5.23 0.69 -19.27
N PRO A 270 -5.34 -0.66 -19.29
CA PRO A 270 -5.22 -1.47 -18.09
C PRO A 270 -3.93 -1.18 -17.34
N PHE A 271 -4.06 -0.72 -16.09
CA PHE A 271 -2.92 -0.61 -15.19
C PHE A 271 -2.40 -2.02 -14.94
N SER A 272 -1.39 -2.42 -15.70
CA SER A 272 -0.86 -3.78 -15.69
C SER A 272 0.61 -3.82 -15.34
N ASN A 273 1.00 -4.89 -14.65
CA ASN A 273 2.37 -5.18 -14.30
C ASN A 273 2.70 -6.62 -14.68
N ILE A 274 3.92 -6.86 -15.13
CA ILE A 274 4.45 -8.22 -15.28
C ILE A 274 5.77 -8.36 -14.52
N THR A 275 5.97 -9.50 -13.89
CA THR A 275 7.27 -9.88 -13.34
C THR A 275 7.92 -10.92 -14.24
N LEU A 276 9.18 -10.68 -14.58
CA LEU A 276 10.01 -11.55 -15.40
C LEU A 276 11.10 -12.16 -14.51
N ASP A 277 11.23 -13.49 -14.60
CA ASP A 277 12.14 -14.25 -13.74
C ASP A 277 13.60 -14.14 -14.23
N TRP A 278 13.82 -13.84 -15.51
CA TRP A 278 15.13 -13.84 -16.20
C TRP A 278 15.78 -15.23 -16.32
N THR A 279 15.84 -15.98 -15.23
CA THR A 279 16.29 -17.37 -15.14
C THR A 279 15.12 -18.24 -14.66
N VAL A 280 15.01 -19.47 -15.17
CA VAL A 280 13.93 -20.38 -14.76
C VAL A 280 14.00 -20.60 -13.25
N PRO A 281 12.96 -20.24 -12.47
CA PRO A 281 13.00 -20.38 -11.03
C PRO A 281 13.11 -21.84 -10.58
N ALA A 282 13.84 -22.09 -9.50
CA ALA A 282 14.09 -23.44 -8.99
C ALA A 282 12.81 -24.21 -8.61
N ASP A 283 11.78 -23.51 -8.11
CA ASP A 283 10.48 -24.08 -7.76
C ASP A 283 9.66 -24.52 -8.98
N LEU A 284 9.90 -23.92 -10.15
CA LEU A 284 9.25 -24.27 -11.42
C LEU A 284 10.09 -25.21 -12.28
N ALA A 285 11.42 -25.16 -12.15
CA ALA A 285 12.39 -25.84 -13.01
C ALA A 285 12.07 -27.31 -13.26
N GLU A 286 11.69 -28.06 -12.23
CA GLU A 286 11.40 -29.49 -12.31
C GLU A 286 9.93 -29.85 -12.62
N GLN A 287 9.04 -28.86 -12.68
CA GLN A 287 7.63 -29.08 -13.03
C GLN A 287 7.47 -29.27 -14.54
N ASN A 288 6.51 -30.12 -14.94
CA ASN A 288 6.12 -30.26 -16.33
C ASN A 288 5.50 -28.96 -16.84
N CYS A 289 5.85 -28.59 -18.07
CA CYS A 289 5.26 -27.44 -18.75
C CYS A 289 3.78 -27.67 -19.04
N ILE A 290 3.00 -26.59 -19.18
CA ILE A 290 1.57 -26.66 -19.49
C ILE A 290 1.27 -25.84 -20.74
N VAL A 291 0.63 -26.47 -21.73
CA VAL A 291 0.15 -25.84 -22.97
C VAL A 291 -1.21 -26.44 -23.34
N GLY A 292 -2.17 -25.63 -23.78
CA GLY A 292 -3.50 -26.11 -24.14
C GLY A 292 -4.26 -26.77 -22.98
N GLY A 293 -3.96 -26.37 -21.73
CA GLY A 293 -4.53 -26.96 -20.53
C GLY A 293 -4.00 -28.36 -20.18
N LYS A 294 -2.92 -28.82 -20.83
CA LYS A 294 -2.34 -30.16 -20.65
C LYS A 294 -0.88 -30.08 -20.25
N GLU A 295 -0.43 -31.03 -19.44
CA GLU A 295 0.99 -31.21 -19.15
C GLU A 295 1.74 -31.72 -20.39
N MET A 296 2.93 -31.18 -20.59
CA MET A 296 3.87 -31.60 -21.63
C MET A 296 4.87 -32.61 -21.07
N ASP A 297 5.55 -33.34 -21.95
CA ASP A 297 6.58 -34.33 -21.63
C ASP A 297 7.97 -33.73 -21.34
N PHE A 298 8.05 -32.40 -21.22
CA PHE A 298 9.26 -31.65 -20.88
C PHE A 298 8.98 -30.63 -19.76
N LYS A 299 10.06 -30.17 -19.12
CA LYS A 299 10.00 -29.33 -17.93
C LYS A 299 10.34 -27.87 -18.22
N TYR A 300 10.03 -26.97 -17.30
CA TYR A 300 10.32 -25.54 -17.46
C TYR A 300 11.82 -25.27 -17.61
N LYS A 301 12.70 -26.01 -16.90
CA LYS A 301 14.15 -25.88 -17.05
C LYS A 301 14.65 -26.13 -18.48
N ASP A 302 13.91 -26.89 -19.26
CA ASP A 302 14.27 -27.24 -20.63
C ASP A 302 13.90 -26.12 -21.63
N CYS A 303 13.32 -25.00 -21.16
CA CYS A 303 12.78 -23.92 -22.00
C CYS A 303 13.58 -22.60 -21.92
N LYS A 304 14.82 -22.63 -21.40
CA LYS A 304 15.63 -21.41 -21.20
C LYS A 304 15.88 -20.64 -22.50
N LYS A 305 16.15 -21.35 -23.60
CA LYS A 305 16.35 -20.73 -24.93
C LYS A 305 15.11 -19.96 -25.39
N GLU A 306 13.93 -20.54 -25.19
CA GLU A 306 12.65 -19.93 -25.54
C GLU A 306 12.30 -18.76 -24.62
N MET A 307 12.61 -18.88 -23.33
CA MET A 307 12.47 -17.81 -22.35
C MET A 307 13.37 -16.61 -22.71
N ASP A 308 14.59 -16.84 -23.17
CA ASP A 308 15.50 -15.80 -23.66
C ASP A 308 14.93 -15.12 -24.92
N MET A 309 14.24 -15.88 -25.78
CA MET A 309 13.58 -15.35 -26.97
C MET A 309 12.39 -14.45 -26.62
N VAL A 310 11.58 -14.83 -25.63
CA VAL A 310 10.47 -14.01 -25.10
C VAL A 310 10.99 -12.72 -24.49
N ASN A 311 12.04 -12.80 -23.66
CA ASN A 311 12.69 -11.63 -23.07
C ASN A 311 13.22 -10.66 -24.13
N ARG A 312 13.95 -11.19 -25.12
CA ARG A 312 14.47 -10.39 -26.23
C ARG A 312 13.36 -9.65 -26.97
N ALA A 313 12.30 -10.38 -27.34
CA ALA A 313 11.14 -9.83 -28.03
C ALA A 313 10.46 -8.71 -27.23
N PHE A 314 10.24 -8.94 -25.93
CA PHE A 314 9.64 -7.96 -25.03
C PHE A 314 10.49 -6.69 -24.94
N ILE A 315 11.78 -6.83 -24.66
CA ILE A 315 12.69 -5.70 -24.46
C ILE A 315 12.87 -4.90 -25.76
N GLU A 316 13.06 -5.56 -26.91
CA GLU A 316 13.18 -4.87 -28.20
C GLU A 316 11.92 -4.04 -28.49
N THR A 317 10.71 -4.59 -28.31
CA THR A 317 9.47 -3.83 -28.51
C THR A 317 9.33 -2.65 -27.54
N MET A 318 9.75 -2.81 -26.28
CA MET A 318 9.75 -1.71 -25.31
C MET A 318 10.77 -0.61 -25.66
N ILE A 319 11.92 -0.95 -26.25
CA ILE A 319 12.93 0.01 -26.73
C ILE A 319 12.48 0.75 -28.00
N GLU A 320 11.79 0.05 -28.90
CA GLU A 320 11.23 0.64 -30.13
C GLU A 320 10.20 1.74 -29.78
N GLY A 321 9.40 1.50 -28.75
CA GLY A 321 8.34 2.41 -28.34
C GLY A 321 7.20 2.43 -29.36
N ASP A 322 6.31 3.41 -29.21
CA ASP A 322 5.22 3.59 -30.15
C ASP A 322 5.67 4.22 -31.47
N ALA A 323 4.74 4.38 -32.42
CA ALA A 323 5.02 4.96 -33.74
C ALA A 323 5.58 6.40 -33.70
N GLN A 324 5.51 7.08 -32.56
CA GLN A 324 6.04 8.44 -32.34
C GLN A 324 7.30 8.44 -31.46
N GLY A 325 7.82 7.26 -31.09
CA GLY A 325 9.00 7.08 -30.25
C GLY A 325 8.74 7.22 -28.75
N ARG A 326 7.47 7.26 -28.31
CA ARG A 326 7.09 7.28 -26.90
C ARG A 326 7.30 5.89 -26.30
N GLY A 327 7.92 5.80 -25.13
CA GLY A 327 8.02 4.54 -24.40
C GLY A 327 6.62 4.01 -24.02
N PHE A 328 6.43 2.70 -24.12
CA PHE A 328 5.20 2.06 -23.64
C PHE A 328 5.10 2.17 -22.12
N GLN A 329 3.88 2.44 -21.64
CA GLN A 329 3.62 2.66 -20.22
C GLN A 329 3.27 1.35 -19.50
N TYR A 330 2.68 0.42 -20.25
CA TYR A 330 2.23 -0.87 -19.76
C TYR A 330 2.74 -2.03 -20.64
N PRO A 331 2.75 -3.28 -20.14
CA PRO A 331 2.73 -3.54 -18.70
C PRO A 331 3.99 -2.93 -18.07
N ILE A 332 3.93 -2.54 -16.80
CA ILE A 332 5.14 -2.15 -16.07
C ILE A 332 5.95 -3.43 -15.85
N PRO A 333 7.18 -3.55 -16.38
CA PRO A 333 7.97 -4.75 -16.19
C PRO A 333 8.82 -4.63 -14.91
N THR A 334 8.91 -5.75 -14.20
CA THR A 334 9.83 -5.92 -13.07
C THR A 334 10.75 -7.10 -13.35
N TYR A 335 12.06 -6.88 -13.32
CA TYR A 335 13.07 -7.91 -13.48
C TYR A 335 13.74 -8.27 -12.15
N SER A 336 13.93 -9.57 -11.96
CA SER A 336 14.55 -10.15 -10.78
C SER A 336 16.07 -10.12 -10.90
N ILE A 337 16.75 -9.47 -9.95
CA ILE A 337 18.21 -9.52 -9.80
C ILE A 337 18.53 -10.49 -8.67
N THR A 338 19.00 -11.67 -9.02
CA THR A 338 19.41 -12.74 -8.10
C THR A 338 20.93 -12.78 -7.96
N SER A 339 21.43 -13.50 -6.94
CA SER A 339 22.87 -13.65 -6.70
C SER A 339 23.61 -14.37 -7.84
N ASP A 340 22.89 -15.14 -8.66
CA ASP A 340 23.40 -15.84 -9.85
C ASP A 340 23.12 -15.10 -11.17
N PHE A 341 22.67 -13.84 -11.12
CA PHE A 341 22.41 -13.05 -12.33
C PHE A 341 23.67 -12.93 -13.19
N ASP A 342 23.58 -13.36 -14.45
CA ASP A 342 24.69 -13.26 -15.41
C ASP A 342 24.88 -11.81 -15.88
N TRP A 343 25.97 -11.17 -15.48
CA TRP A 343 26.34 -9.81 -15.87
C TRP A 343 27.20 -9.75 -17.16
N SER A 344 27.40 -10.89 -17.85
CA SER A 344 28.21 -10.95 -19.06
C SER A 344 27.58 -10.19 -20.24
N GLU A 345 28.36 -9.92 -21.30
CA GLU A 345 27.90 -9.13 -22.44
C GLU A 345 27.02 -9.93 -23.43
N THR A 346 25.99 -10.61 -22.93
CA THR A 346 24.95 -11.25 -23.75
C THR A 346 24.09 -10.21 -24.48
N GLU A 347 23.46 -10.60 -25.58
CA GLU A 347 22.55 -9.71 -26.32
C GLU A 347 21.38 -9.24 -25.44
N ASN A 348 20.78 -10.15 -24.67
CA ASN A 348 19.67 -9.81 -23.78
C ASN A 348 20.08 -8.84 -22.67
N ASN A 349 21.29 -8.97 -22.10
CA ASN A 349 21.79 -8.02 -21.11
C ASN A 349 21.97 -6.62 -21.72
N LYS A 350 22.59 -6.54 -22.91
CA LYS A 350 22.73 -5.27 -23.64
C LYS A 350 21.39 -4.59 -23.83
N LEU A 351 20.39 -5.34 -24.29
CA LEU A 351 19.03 -4.84 -24.50
C LEU A 351 18.35 -4.40 -23.18
N LEU A 352 18.40 -5.23 -22.13
CA LEU A 352 17.79 -4.92 -20.83
C LEU A 352 18.31 -3.58 -20.27
N PHE A 353 19.62 -3.38 -20.31
CA PHE A 353 20.23 -2.17 -19.79
C PHE A 353 20.17 -0.98 -20.76
N GLU A 354 20.00 -1.19 -22.06
CA GLU A 354 19.65 -0.13 -23.01
C GLU A 354 18.22 0.37 -22.80
N MET A 355 17.27 -0.53 -22.55
CA MET A 355 15.91 -0.15 -22.17
C MET A 355 15.91 0.65 -20.85
N THR A 356 16.73 0.22 -19.90
CA THR A 356 16.91 0.89 -18.59
C THR A 356 17.51 2.28 -18.76
N SER A 357 18.57 2.42 -19.56
CA SER A 357 19.23 3.70 -19.79
C SER A 357 18.31 4.69 -20.51
N LYS A 358 17.57 4.22 -21.53
CA LYS A 358 16.75 5.05 -22.42
C LYS A 358 15.42 5.48 -21.79
N TYR A 359 14.65 4.53 -21.24
CA TYR A 359 13.29 4.80 -20.75
C TYR A 359 13.13 4.63 -19.24
N GLY A 360 14.18 4.25 -18.51
CA GLY A 360 14.09 4.01 -17.07
C GLY A 360 13.26 2.78 -16.69
N THR A 361 12.90 1.96 -17.66
CA THR A 361 12.21 0.69 -17.45
C THR A 361 13.25 -0.42 -17.60
N PRO A 362 13.29 -1.43 -16.72
CA PRO A 362 12.22 -1.88 -15.82
C PRO A 362 12.37 -1.39 -14.38
N TYR A 363 11.49 -1.88 -13.52
CA TYR A 363 11.79 -2.03 -12.09
C TYR A 363 12.77 -3.18 -11.88
N PHE A 364 13.65 -3.03 -10.91
CA PHE A 364 14.49 -4.12 -10.42
C PHE A 364 14.02 -4.54 -9.03
N SER A 365 13.75 -5.83 -8.87
CA SER A 365 13.61 -6.47 -7.57
C SER A 365 14.96 -7.03 -7.14
N ASN A 366 15.43 -6.61 -5.98
CA ASN A 366 16.70 -7.03 -5.40
C ASN A 366 16.52 -8.31 -4.59
N TYR A 367 17.04 -9.44 -5.05
CA TYR A 367 17.08 -10.70 -4.31
C TYR A 367 18.52 -11.06 -3.86
N VAL A 368 19.48 -10.14 -4.00
CA VAL A 368 20.88 -10.39 -3.65
C VAL A 368 21.10 -10.24 -2.15
N ASN A 369 20.64 -9.11 -1.59
CA ASN A 369 20.85 -8.73 -0.20
C ASN A 369 19.54 -8.46 0.56
N SER A 370 18.38 -8.78 -0.03
CA SER A 370 17.09 -8.60 0.64
C SER A 370 16.65 -9.90 1.32
N ASP A 371 15.68 -9.81 2.23
CA ASP A 371 15.07 -11.00 2.85
C ASP A 371 14.08 -11.73 1.93
N MET A 372 14.09 -11.46 0.61
CA MET A 372 13.13 -12.01 -0.35
C MET A 372 13.75 -13.14 -1.15
N GLU A 373 12.93 -14.13 -1.52
CA GLU A 373 13.27 -15.19 -2.46
C GLU A 373 12.39 -15.11 -3.71
N PRO A 374 12.88 -15.47 -4.91
CA PRO A 374 12.08 -15.44 -6.14
C PRO A 374 10.78 -16.26 -6.08
N SER A 375 10.74 -17.30 -5.23
CA SER A 375 9.55 -18.12 -5.01
C SER A 375 8.45 -17.42 -4.20
N ASP A 376 8.78 -16.37 -3.44
CA ASP A 376 7.84 -15.66 -2.58
C ASP A 376 6.71 -15.02 -3.38
N ILE A 377 6.97 -14.62 -4.63
CA ILE A 377 5.97 -14.02 -5.52
C ILE A 377 4.87 -15.00 -5.94
N ARG A 378 5.11 -16.32 -5.83
CA ARG A 378 4.15 -17.40 -6.17
C ARG A 378 3.59 -18.12 -4.94
N SER A 379 4.20 -17.93 -3.77
CA SER A 379 3.95 -18.73 -2.56
C SER A 379 2.55 -18.57 -1.93
N MET A 380 1.82 -17.49 -2.25
CA MET A 380 0.53 -17.17 -1.63
C MET A 380 -0.65 -18.01 -2.16
N CYS A 381 -0.48 -18.80 -3.22
CA CYS A 381 -1.57 -19.56 -3.85
C CYS A 381 -1.85 -20.94 -3.19
N CYS A 382 -0.82 -21.69 -2.76
CA CYS A 382 -0.96 -23.15 -2.65
C CYS A 382 -0.58 -23.83 -1.31
N ARG A 383 0.05 -23.17 -0.32
CA ARG A 383 0.66 -23.98 0.78
C ARG A 383 0.83 -23.36 2.17
N LEU A 384 0.24 -22.21 2.48
CA LEU A 384 0.49 -21.55 3.76
C LEU A 384 -0.71 -21.67 4.71
N ARG A 385 -0.54 -22.42 5.82
CA ARG A 385 -1.27 -22.13 7.06
C ARG A 385 -0.69 -20.81 7.59
N LEU A 386 -1.46 -19.74 7.47
CA LEU A 386 -1.04 -18.39 7.82
C LEU A 386 -1.00 -18.24 9.35
N ASP A 387 0.19 -18.06 9.91
CA ASP A 387 0.36 -17.60 11.30
C ASP A 387 0.13 -16.09 11.33
N LEU A 388 -0.93 -15.65 12.03
CA LEU A 388 -1.33 -14.24 12.14
C LEU A 388 -0.47 -13.46 13.14
N ARG A 389 0.38 -14.15 13.92
CA ARG A 389 1.28 -13.56 14.92
C ARG A 389 2.53 -12.91 14.32
N GLU A 390 2.83 -13.20 13.06
CA GLU A 390 3.94 -12.60 12.33
C GLU A 390 3.40 -11.65 11.26
N LEU A 391 3.94 -10.42 11.19
CA LEU A 391 3.70 -9.52 10.08
C LEU A 391 4.38 -10.05 8.84
N ARG A 392 3.56 -10.52 7.90
CA ARG A 392 4.07 -11.01 6.62
C ARG A 392 4.32 -9.87 5.66
N LYS A 393 5.38 -10.02 4.87
CA LYS A 393 5.61 -9.11 3.75
C LYS A 393 4.67 -9.49 2.61
N LYS A 394 4.02 -8.49 2.00
CA LYS A 394 3.28 -8.69 0.75
C LYS A 394 4.30 -8.89 -0.37
N SER A 395 4.23 -10.02 -1.06
CA SER A 395 5.10 -10.26 -2.22
C SER A 395 4.77 -9.26 -3.34
N GLY A 396 5.78 -8.58 -3.88
CA GLY A 396 5.62 -7.60 -4.95
C GLY A 396 5.89 -6.14 -4.56
N GLY A 397 6.35 -5.34 -5.53
CA GLY A 397 6.54 -3.89 -5.39
C GLY A 397 5.23 -3.11 -5.54
N TYR A 398 5.28 -1.78 -5.70
CA TYR A 398 4.08 -0.91 -5.77
C TYR A 398 2.98 -1.41 -6.71
N PHE A 399 3.34 -1.96 -7.87
CA PHE A 399 2.38 -2.37 -8.90
C PHE A 399 2.40 -3.86 -9.23
N GLY A 400 3.31 -4.63 -8.62
CA GLY A 400 3.59 -6.01 -8.99
C GLY A 400 3.20 -7.02 -7.92
N SER A 401 1.95 -7.00 -7.46
CA SER A 401 1.45 -7.95 -6.46
C SER A 401 1.73 -9.40 -6.87
N GLY A 402 2.13 -10.24 -5.91
CA GLY A 402 2.32 -11.66 -6.13
C GLY A 402 1.03 -12.40 -6.52
N GLU A 403 1.19 -13.64 -6.93
CA GLU A 403 0.12 -14.51 -7.42
C GLU A 403 -0.97 -14.75 -6.35
N SER A 404 -2.24 -14.52 -6.73
CA SER A 404 -3.42 -14.71 -5.86
C SER A 404 -3.39 -13.89 -4.56
N THR A 405 -2.65 -12.78 -4.56
CA THR A 405 -2.60 -11.81 -3.45
C THR A 405 -2.72 -10.38 -4.00
N GLY A 406 -2.81 -9.40 -3.11
CA GLY A 406 -3.17 -8.04 -3.45
C GLY A 406 -3.51 -7.25 -2.21
N SER A 407 -4.26 -6.17 -2.39
CA SER A 407 -4.80 -5.39 -1.28
C SER A 407 -6.28 -5.10 -1.48
N ILE A 408 -7.04 -5.20 -0.40
CA ILE A 408 -8.46 -4.83 -0.37
C ILE A 408 -8.63 -3.31 -0.39
N GLY A 409 -7.67 -2.57 0.15
CA GLY A 409 -7.75 -1.13 0.26
C GLY A 409 -6.47 -0.58 0.87
N VAL A 410 -6.21 0.69 0.55
CA VAL A 410 -5.11 1.46 1.12
C VAL A 410 -5.69 2.65 1.86
N VAL A 411 -5.15 2.92 3.05
CA VAL A 411 -5.41 4.14 3.81
C VAL A 411 -4.08 4.81 4.13
N THR A 412 -3.91 6.07 3.76
CA THR A 412 -2.71 6.85 4.07
C THR A 412 -2.96 7.82 5.19
N ILE A 413 -2.14 7.79 6.23
CA ILE A 413 -2.20 8.70 7.36
C ILE A 413 -1.44 10.00 7.05
N ASN A 414 -2.03 11.15 7.38
CA ASN A 414 -1.39 12.45 7.25
C ASN A 414 -0.44 12.70 8.42
N MET A 415 0.81 12.23 8.30
CA MET A 415 1.78 12.31 9.39
C MET A 415 2.19 13.75 9.75
N PRO A 416 2.42 14.68 8.79
CA PRO A 416 2.74 16.08 9.11
C PRO A 416 1.69 16.76 9.98
N ARG A 417 0.41 16.46 9.74
CA ARG A 417 -0.72 16.95 10.54
C ARG A 417 -0.61 16.53 12.00
N ILE A 418 -0.31 15.26 12.25
CA ILE A 418 -0.13 14.72 13.60
C ILE A 418 1.02 15.43 14.30
N ALA A 419 2.17 15.55 13.63
CA ALA A 419 3.35 16.22 14.18
C ALA A 419 3.14 17.70 14.50
N TYR A 420 2.40 18.41 13.65
CA TYR A 420 2.07 19.83 13.85
C TYR A 420 1.16 20.04 15.06
N LEU A 421 0.16 19.18 15.23
CA LEU A 421 -0.80 19.28 16.34
C LEU A 421 -0.22 18.82 17.68
N ALA A 422 0.69 17.85 17.65
CA ALA A 422 1.26 17.25 18.85
C ALA A 422 1.98 18.27 19.75
N GLU A 423 1.81 18.16 21.06
CA GLU A 423 2.59 18.92 22.03
C GLU A 423 4.00 18.35 22.20
N ASP A 424 4.10 17.03 22.29
CA ASP A 424 5.33 16.27 22.46
C ASP A 424 5.25 14.91 21.74
N GLN A 425 6.31 14.10 21.90
CA GLN A 425 6.41 12.79 21.29
C GLN A 425 5.35 11.79 21.80
N ALA A 426 4.87 11.91 23.04
CA ALA A 426 3.85 11.02 23.58
C ALA A 426 2.47 11.33 22.96
N ASP A 427 2.10 12.62 22.87
CA ASP A 427 0.87 13.07 22.20
C ASP A 427 0.89 12.71 20.70
N PHE A 428 2.08 12.73 20.05
CA PHE A 428 2.22 12.23 18.67
C PHE A 428 1.79 10.77 18.53
N TYR A 429 2.26 9.89 19.41
CA TYR A 429 1.93 8.46 19.33
C TYR A 429 0.46 8.19 19.67
N GLU A 430 -0.12 8.90 20.64
CA GLU A 430 -1.56 8.78 20.95
C GLU A 430 -2.43 9.13 19.73
N ARG A 431 -2.10 10.24 19.05
CA ARG A 431 -2.80 10.65 17.82
C ARG A 431 -2.57 9.69 16.67
N LEU A 432 -1.34 9.17 16.52
CA LEU A 432 -1.03 8.16 15.51
C LEU A 432 -1.84 6.89 15.75
N ASP A 433 -1.89 6.39 16.99
CA ASP A 433 -2.66 5.21 17.35
C ASP A 433 -4.14 5.38 17.05
N HIS A 434 -4.72 6.54 17.36
CA HIS A 434 -6.11 6.84 17.02
C HIS A 434 -6.33 6.80 15.50
N MET A 435 -5.45 7.41 14.70
CA MET A 435 -5.57 7.37 13.23
C MET A 435 -5.34 5.98 12.65
N MET A 436 -4.48 5.17 13.27
CA MET A 436 -4.28 3.77 12.90
C MET A 436 -5.52 2.93 13.20
N ASP A 437 -6.19 3.15 14.34
CA ASP A 437 -7.41 2.43 14.71
C ASP A 437 -8.56 2.73 13.75
N ILE A 438 -8.74 4.00 13.38
CA ILE A 438 -9.71 4.42 12.36
C ILE A 438 -9.38 3.76 11.02
N SER A 439 -8.10 3.79 10.62
CA SER A 439 -7.65 3.21 9.35
C SER A 439 -7.90 1.70 9.31
N ALA A 440 -7.52 0.97 10.35
CA ALA A 440 -7.70 -0.48 10.44
C ALA A 440 -9.18 -0.89 10.42
N ARG A 441 -10.04 -0.16 11.17
CA ARG A 441 -11.48 -0.38 11.17
C ARG A 441 -12.12 -0.09 9.80
N SER A 442 -11.70 0.97 9.12
CA SER A 442 -12.20 1.28 7.77
C SER A 442 -11.89 0.16 6.77
N LEU A 443 -10.68 -0.40 6.83
CA LEU A 443 -10.26 -1.52 5.98
C LEU A 443 -11.04 -2.80 6.30
N LYS A 444 -11.32 -3.06 7.59
CA LYS A 444 -12.17 -4.18 8.01
C LYS A 444 -13.60 -4.06 7.46
N ILE A 445 -14.20 -2.87 7.58
CA ILE A 445 -15.54 -2.59 7.04
C ILE A 445 -15.54 -2.80 5.52
N LYS A 446 -14.56 -2.22 4.81
CA LYS A 446 -14.41 -2.38 3.36
C LYS A 446 -14.35 -3.85 2.97
N ARG A 447 -13.49 -4.64 3.61
CA ARG A 447 -13.35 -6.09 3.39
C ARG A 447 -14.67 -6.83 3.59
N GLY A 448 -15.39 -6.54 4.67
CA GLY A 448 -16.69 -7.17 4.95
C GLY A 448 -17.71 -6.88 3.85
N VAL A 449 -17.83 -5.61 3.43
CA VAL A 449 -18.76 -5.19 2.38
C VAL A 449 -18.44 -5.83 1.04
N ILE A 450 -17.20 -5.75 0.57
CA ILE A 450 -16.85 -6.33 -0.74
C ILE A 450 -16.89 -7.87 -0.72
N SER A 451 -16.58 -8.52 0.40
CA SER A 451 -16.71 -9.98 0.50
C SER A 451 -18.17 -10.40 0.37
N LYS A 452 -19.09 -9.66 1.01
CA LYS A 452 -20.53 -9.88 0.85
C LYS A 452 -20.97 -9.68 -0.61
N LEU A 453 -20.53 -8.61 -1.26
CA LEU A 453 -20.87 -8.33 -2.66
C LEU A 453 -20.29 -9.38 -3.62
N LEU A 454 -19.11 -9.94 -3.33
CA LEU A 454 -18.53 -11.07 -4.06
C LEU A 454 -19.42 -12.32 -3.96
N ASP A 455 -19.88 -12.63 -2.76
CA ASP A 455 -20.76 -13.78 -2.50
C ASP A 455 -22.14 -13.60 -3.15
N GLU A 456 -22.65 -12.37 -3.22
CA GLU A 456 -23.87 -11.98 -3.93
C GLU A 456 -23.72 -11.94 -5.46
N GLY A 457 -22.49 -12.05 -5.97
CA GLY A 457 -22.21 -12.20 -7.41
C GLY A 457 -21.88 -10.90 -8.15
N LEU A 458 -21.53 -9.81 -7.44
CA LEU A 458 -21.16 -8.54 -8.06
C LEU A 458 -19.84 -8.61 -8.85
N TYR A 459 -18.91 -9.48 -8.45
CA TYR A 459 -17.59 -9.66 -9.08
C TYR A 459 -17.43 -11.08 -9.65
N PRO A 460 -18.14 -11.41 -10.74
CA PRO A 460 -18.22 -12.79 -11.23
C PRO A 460 -16.87 -13.34 -11.70
N TYR A 461 -16.01 -12.51 -12.32
CA TYR A 461 -14.70 -12.97 -12.79
C TYR A 461 -13.71 -13.10 -11.63
N THR A 462 -13.70 -12.13 -10.71
CA THR A 462 -12.90 -12.20 -9.48
C THR A 462 -13.26 -13.45 -8.67
N ARG A 463 -14.55 -13.75 -8.50
CA ARG A 463 -14.99 -14.98 -7.83
C ARG A 463 -14.49 -16.25 -8.54
N ARG A 464 -14.46 -16.23 -9.87
CA ARG A 464 -14.04 -17.38 -10.69
C ARG A 464 -12.54 -17.68 -10.60
N TYR A 465 -11.69 -16.66 -10.62
CA TYR A 465 -10.23 -16.84 -10.65
C TYR A 465 -9.59 -16.72 -9.27
N LEU A 466 -10.08 -15.81 -8.41
CA LEU A 466 -9.53 -15.59 -7.08
C LEU A 466 -10.28 -16.37 -5.98
N GLY A 467 -11.58 -16.60 -6.15
CA GLY A 467 -12.42 -17.28 -5.16
C GLY A 467 -12.79 -16.39 -3.98
N LYS A 468 -11.85 -16.09 -3.09
CA LYS A 468 -12.04 -15.27 -1.88
C LYS A 468 -10.86 -14.33 -1.63
N PHE A 469 -11.05 -13.35 -0.74
CA PHE A 469 -10.03 -12.34 -0.41
C PHE A 469 -9.08 -12.73 0.75
N ASN A 470 -9.00 -14.00 1.13
CA ASN A 470 -8.24 -14.45 2.32
C ASN A 470 -6.76 -14.04 2.29
N ASN A 471 -6.16 -14.03 1.08
CA ASN A 471 -4.75 -13.72 0.88
C ASN A 471 -4.49 -12.24 0.53
N HIS A 472 -5.52 -11.39 0.56
CA HIS A 472 -5.37 -9.97 0.30
C HIS A 472 -5.11 -9.22 1.59
N PHE A 473 -4.21 -8.25 1.53
CA PHE A 473 -3.86 -7.42 2.67
C PHE A 473 -4.80 -6.21 2.84
N SER A 474 -4.83 -5.69 4.05
CA SER A 474 -5.41 -4.41 4.43
C SER A 474 -4.25 -3.43 4.64
N THR A 475 -4.05 -2.50 3.71
CA THR A 475 -2.85 -1.67 3.68
C THR A 475 -3.02 -0.36 4.42
N ILE A 476 -2.14 -0.10 5.39
CA ILE A 476 -1.97 1.22 5.99
C ILE A 476 -0.65 1.80 5.48
N GLY A 477 -0.70 3.00 4.93
CA GLY A 477 0.47 3.74 4.48
C GLY A 477 0.59 5.08 5.17
N LEU A 478 1.70 5.75 4.89
CA LEU A 478 1.98 7.09 5.41
C LEU A 478 2.52 8.02 4.32
N VAL A 479 2.54 9.31 4.61
CA VAL A 479 3.15 10.35 3.77
C VAL A 479 3.76 11.44 4.65
N GLY A 480 4.82 12.09 4.16
CA GLY A 480 5.35 13.32 4.74
C GLY A 480 6.23 13.14 5.97
N MET A 481 6.94 12.02 6.14
CA MET A 481 7.84 11.85 7.30
C MET A 481 8.99 12.86 7.32
N ASN A 482 9.36 13.42 6.16
CA ASN A 482 10.26 14.56 6.11
C ASN A 482 9.67 15.80 6.82
N GLU A 483 8.43 16.13 6.52
CA GLU A 483 7.75 17.28 7.11
C GLU A 483 7.29 17.02 8.55
N VAL A 484 7.15 15.76 8.98
CA VAL A 484 6.99 15.41 10.40
C VAL A 484 8.14 16.00 11.22
N GLY A 485 9.37 15.79 10.77
CA GLY A 485 10.54 16.29 11.49
C GLY A 485 10.59 17.83 11.59
N LEU A 486 10.13 18.52 10.54
CA LEU A 486 10.05 19.99 10.51
C LEU A 486 8.93 20.54 11.41
N ASN A 487 7.78 19.87 11.43
CA ASN A 487 6.61 20.35 12.17
C ASN A 487 6.66 19.98 13.67
N ALA A 488 7.20 18.81 14.02
CA ALA A 488 7.32 18.33 15.39
C ALA A 488 8.07 19.32 16.29
N LYS A 489 7.42 19.77 17.38
CA LYS A 489 7.94 20.81 18.28
C LYS A 489 9.26 20.42 18.96
N TRP A 490 9.47 19.13 19.17
CA TRP A 490 10.64 18.56 19.84
C TRP A 490 11.79 18.21 18.90
N LEU A 491 11.59 18.21 17.57
CA LEU A 491 12.57 17.73 16.60
C LEU A 491 13.12 18.87 15.71
N LYS A 492 12.23 19.61 15.04
CA LYS A 492 12.54 20.77 14.18
C LYS A 492 13.68 20.54 13.16
N LYS A 493 13.82 19.31 12.66
CA LYS A 493 14.84 18.88 11.71
C LYS A 493 14.22 17.97 10.66
N ASP A 494 14.61 18.14 9.40
CA ASP A 494 14.14 17.28 8.30
C ASP A 494 14.82 15.90 8.29
N LEU A 495 14.49 15.05 7.31
CA LEU A 495 14.99 13.67 7.23
C LEU A 495 16.48 13.55 6.87
N THR A 496 17.14 14.67 6.58
CA THR A 496 18.59 14.69 6.31
C THR A 496 19.41 14.56 7.59
N HIS A 497 18.78 14.76 8.75
CA HIS A 497 19.39 14.71 10.06
C HIS A 497 19.18 13.34 10.73
N LYS A 498 20.23 12.83 11.40
CA LYS A 498 20.20 11.52 12.06
C LYS A 498 19.11 11.41 13.12
N GLU A 499 18.84 12.48 13.87
CA GLU A 499 17.81 12.47 14.92
C GLU A 499 16.41 12.22 14.33
N THR A 500 16.12 12.81 13.16
CA THR A 500 14.87 12.58 12.46
C THR A 500 14.83 11.18 11.85
N GLN A 501 15.94 10.68 11.32
CA GLN A 501 16.03 9.32 10.79
C GLN A 501 15.72 8.28 11.86
N GLU A 502 16.28 8.40 13.06
CA GLU A 502 15.99 7.49 14.18
C GLU A 502 14.52 7.59 14.59
N PHE A 503 13.96 8.80 14.71
CA PHE A 503 12.54 8.97 15.02
C PHE A 503 11.63 8.32 13.97
N VAL A 504 11.96 8.45 12.67
CA VAL A 504 11.18 7.78 11.62
C VAL A 504 11.27 6.26 11.72
N LYS A 505 12.43 5.68 12.06
CA LYS A 505 12.57 4.23 12.30
C LYS A 505 11.70 3.78 13.48
N GLU A 506 11.69 4.54 14.57
CA GLU A 506 10.81 4.27 15.72
C GLU A 506 9.34 4.28 15.32
N VAL A 507 8.89 5.30 14.59
CA VAL A 507 7.52 5.40 14.10
C VAL A 507 7.15 4.23 13.18
N LEU A 508 8.02 3.87 12.23
CA LEU A 508 7.77 2.74 11.32
C LEU A 508 7.65 1.42 12.09
N ASN A 509 8.50 1.18 13.10
CA ASN A 509 8.41 -0.02 13.93
C ASN A 509 7.17 -0.01 14.83
N HIS A 510 6.81 1.13 15.43
CA HIS A 510 5.56 1.28 16.17
C HIS A 510 4.34 0.94 15.30
N MET A 511 4.29 1.47 14.08
CA MET A 511 3.21 1.15 13.14
C MET A 511 3.17 -0.34 12.80
N ARG A 512 4.33 -1.00 12.65
CA ARG A 512 4.38 -2.46 12.44
C ARG A 512 3.76 -3.19 13.62
N ASP A 513 4.18 -2.88 14.85
CA ASP A 513 3.64 -3.54 16.05
C ASP A 513 2.11 -3.42 16.12
N ARG A 514 1.56 -2.23 15.85
CA ARG A 514 0.10 -2.00 15.77
C ARG A 514 -0.57 -2.80 14.66
N LEU A 515 0.06 -2.92 13.49
CA LEU A 515 -0.47 -3.76 12.40
C LEU A 515 -0.55 -5.23 12.84
N SER A 516 0.41 -5.71 13.63
CA SER A 516 0.39 -7.09 14.17
C SER A 516 -0.82 -7.28 15.09
N ASP A 517 -1.08 -6.32 15.98
CA ASP A 517 -2.25 -6.32 16.86
C ASP A 517 -3.55 -6.41 16.04
N TYR A 518 -3.65 -5.64 14.95
CA TYR A 518 -4.83 -5.67 14.08
C TYR A 518 -5.02 -6.99 13.35
N GLN A 519 -3.92 -7.68 12.96
CA GLN A 519 -4.04 -9.01 12.37
C GLN A 519 -4.68 -9.99 13.34
N GLU A 520 -4.26 -9.98 14.60
CA GLU A 520 -4.83 -10.83 15.64
C GLU A 520 -6.28 -10.43 15.97
N GLN A 521 -6.54 -9.12 16.11
CA GLN A 521 -7.85 -8.59 16.47
C GLN A 521 -8.91 -8.87 15.39
N TYR A 522 -8.58 -8.64 14.12
CA TYR A 522 -9.56 -8.72 13.02
C TYR A 522 -9.51 -10.03 12.25
N GLY A 523 -8.45 -10.83 12.41
CA GLY A 523 -8.24 -12.08 11.66
C GLY A 523 -7.93 -11.87 10.18
N ASP A 524 -7.44 -10.69 9.80
CA ASP A 524 -7.12 -10.31 8.42
C ASP A 524 -5.63 -9.94 8.30
N LEU A 525 -5.07 -10.04 7.10
CA LEU A 525 -3.68 -9.63 6.85
C LEU A 525 -3.56 -8.11 6.78
N TYR A 526 -2.53 -7.54 7.42
CA TYR A 526 -2.22 -6.12 7.41
C TYR A 526 -0.77 -5.87 7.02
N ASN A 527 -0.50 -4.76 6.35
CA ASN A 527 0.82 -4.39 5.87
C ASN A 527 1.03 -2.87 5.90
N LEU A 528 2.29 -2.48 6.10
CA LEU A 528 2.79 -1.13 5.99
C LEU A 528 3.28 -0.84 4.57
N GLU A 529 2.84 0.27 3.98
CA GLU A 529 3.20 0.70 2.62
C GLU A 529 3.79 2.12 2.59
N ALA A 530 4.83 2.29 1.78
CA ALA A 530 5.39 3.60 1.45
C ALA A 530 4.51 4.26 0.39
N THR A 531 3.42 4.92 0.78
CA THR A 531 2.41 5.42 -0.18
C THR A 531 3.05 6.20 -1.35
N PRO A 532 2.82 5.81 -2.63
CA PRO A 532 3.30 6.57 -3.79
C PRO A 532 2.72 8.00 -3.86
N ALA A 533 1.56 8.23 -3.23
CA ALA A 533 1.00 9.56 -2.92
C ALA A 533 0.92 10.54 -4.11
N GLU A 534 0.47 10.08 -5.30
CA GLU A 534 0.35 10.93 -6.50
C GLU A 534 -0.54 12.15 -6.27
N SER A 535 -1.79 11.93 -5.88
CA SER A 535 -2.74 12.98 -5.50
C SER A 535 -2.73 13.24 -3.99
N THR A 536 -2.48 12.20 -3.19
CA THR A 536 -2.54 12.26 -1.72
C THR A 536 -1.57 13.30 -1.15
N SER A 537 -0.35 13.37 -1.68
CA SER A 537 0.67 14.35 -1.26
C SER A 537 0.14 15.80 -1.39
N TYR A 538 -0.39 16.15 -2.56
CA TYR A 538 -0.93 17.49 -2.82
C TYR A 538 -2.20 17.76 -2.01
N ARG A 539 -3.14 16.81 -2.01
CA ARG A 539 -4.45 16.97 -1.36
C ARG A 539 -4.29 17.28 0.13
N LEU A 540 -3.50 16.49 0.84
CA LEU A 540 -3.31 16.64 2.28
C LEU A 540 -2.61 17.97 2.58
N ALA A 541 -1.50 18.26 1.92
CA ALA A 541 -0.76 19.52 2.12
C ALA A 541 -1.61 20.77 1.82
N LYS A 542 -2.44 20.74 0.77
CA LYS A 542 -3.36 21.83 0.42
C LYS A 542 -4.42 22.07 1.51
N HIS A 543 -5.05 21.00 2.00
CA HIS A 543 -6.03 21.11 3.08
C HIS A 543 -5.39 21.60 4.38
N ASP A 544 -4.15 21.17 4.64
CA ASP A 544 -3.38 21.55 5.81
C ASP A 544 -3.00 23.02 5.77
N LYS A 545 -2.40 23.51 4.68
CA LYS A 545 -2.10 24.94 4.52
C LYS A 545 -3.33 25.84 4.61
N ASN A 546 -4.48 25.39 4.09
CA ASN A 546 -5.73 26.16 4.18
C ASN A 546 -6.26 26.27 5.62
N ARG A 547 -6.02 25.26 6.46
CA ARG A 547 -6.47 25.22 7.86
C ARG A 547 -5.45 25.82 8.82
N PHE A 548 -4.18 25.61 8.56
CA PHE A 548 -3.04 25.96 9.38
C PHE A 548 -2.00 26.66 8.50
N GLY A 549 -2.08 27.99 8.40
CA GLY A 549 -1.24 28.73 7.45
C GLY A 549 0.26 28.54 7.66
N ASP A 550 0.68 28.30 8.89
CA ASP A 550 2.07 28.13 9.34
C ASP A 550 2.56 26.66 9.35
N ILE A 551 1.72 25.66 9.02
CA ILE A 551 2.21 24.28 8.89
C ILE A 551 3.25 24.19 7.76
N ILE A 552 4.36 23.50 8.00
CA ILE A 552 5.46 23.42 7.02
C ILE A 552 5.16 22.31 6.02
N THR A 553 5.26 22.64 4.73
CA THR A 553 5.14 21.71 3.59
C THR A 553 6.46 21.66 2.82
N ALA A 554 6.65 20.65 1.97
CA ALA A 554 7.91 20.46 1.23
C ALA A 554 8.27 21.64 0.30
N SER A 555 7.27 22.33 -0.26
CA SER A 555 7.45 23.51 -1.12
C SER A 555 7.86 24.80 -0.38
N GLY A 556 8.00 24.76 0.95
CA GLY A 556 8.18 25.97 1.77
C GLY A 556 7.02 26.97 1.63
N ASP A 557 7.33 28.26 1.80
CA ASP A 557 6.32 29.34 1.82
C ASP A 557 5.93 29.88 0.44
N CYS A 558 6.73 29.60 -0.60
CA CYS A 558 6.58 30.14 -1.94
C CYS A 558 6.40 29.01 -2.96
N GLY A 559 5.23 28.38 -3.00
CA GLY A 559 4.96 27.32 -3.96
C GLY A 559 3.58 26.67 -3.79
N THR A 560 3.28 25.72 -4.68
CA THR A 560 2.11 24.85 -4.49
C THR A 560 2.42 23.83 -3.39
N PRO A 561 1.63 23.73 -2.31
CA PRO A 561 1.96 22.86 -1.19
C PRO A 561 1.91 21.39 -1.56
N TYR A 562 2.90 20.61 -1.17
CA TYR A 562 2.90 19.15 -1.25
C TYR A 562 3.69 18.57 -0.07
N TYR A 563 3.47 17.28 0.21
CA TYR A 563 4.26 16.52 1.17
C TYR A 563 5.19 15.53 0.47
N THR A 564 6.36 15.32 1.05
CA THR A 564 7.32 14.34 0.54
C THR A 564 6.72 12.94 0.62
N ASN A 565 6.89 12.14 -0.43
CA ASN A 565 6.34 10.80 -0.49
C ASN A 565 6.84 9.93 0.66
N SER A 566 5.91 9.32 1.40
CA SER A 566 6.22 8.36 2.46
C SER A 566 7.31 8.83 3.44
N SER A 567 8.44 8.11 3.47
CA SER A 567 9.69 8.44 4.17
C SER A 567 10.86 8.65 3.21
N HIS A 568 10.59 9.17 2.00
CA HIS A 568 11.64 9.62 1.09
C HIS A 568 12.34 10.88 1.63
N LEU A 569 13.57 11.09 1.20
CA LEU A 569 14.34 12.31 1.49
C LEU A 569 13.70 13.52 0.79
N PRO A 570 13.96 14.75 1.27
CA PRO A 570 13.62 15.97 0.53
C PRO A 570 14.12 15.89 -0.91
N VAL A 571 13.26 16.24 -1.87
CA VAL A 571 13.56 16.09 -3.30
C VAL A 571 14.73 16.96 -3.78
N ASN A 572 15.12 17.96 -2.99
CA ASN A 572 16.21 18.90 -3.27
C ASN A 572 17.50 18.63 -2.47
N PHE A 573 17.58 17.51 -1.73
CA PHE A 573 18.65 17.26 -0.76
C PHE A 573 20.05 17.09 -1.37
N THR A 574 20.23 16.11 -2.26
CA THR A 574 21.57 15.73 -2.76
C THR A 574 21.54 15.29 -4.22
N GLU A 575 22.66 15.48 -4.92
CA GLU A 575 22.90 14.89 -6.24
C GLU A 575 23.62 13.53 -6.15
N ASP A 576 24.13 13.16 -4.97
CA ASP A 576 24.82 11.90 -4.75
C ASP A 576 23.82 10.78 -4.43
N ILE A 577 23.62 9.88 -5.40
CA ILE A 577 22.71 8.75 -5.28
C ILE A 577 23.07 7.84 -4.10
N PHE A 578 24.36 7.63 -3.81
CA PHE A 578 24.80 6.71 -2.77
C PHE A 578 24.58 7.30 -1.38
N ALA A 579 24.83 8.61 -1.22
CA ALA A 579 24.47 9.30 0.02
C ALA A 579 22.96 9.24 0.31
N ALA A 580 22.11 9.27 -0.74
CA ALA A 580 20.68 9.07 -0.58
C ALA A 580 20.33 7.61 -0.24
N LEU A 581 20.97 6.64 -0.91
CA LEU A 581 20.77 5.21 -0.66
C LEU A 581 21.19 4.78 0.74
N ASP A 582 22.30 5.30 1.26
CA ASP A 582 22.80 5.01 2.62
C ASP A 582 21.73 5.32 3.69
N ILE A 583 20.96 6.38 3.49
CA ILE A 583 19.86 6.75 4.40
C ILE A 583 18.60 5.96 4.07
N GLN A 584 18.26 5.83 2.78
CA GLN A 584 17.00 5.22 2.36
C GLN A 584 16.97 3.70 2.55
N ASP A 585 18.10 2.99 2.49
CA ASP A 585 18.14 1.53 2.69
C ASP A 585 17.54 1.11 4.03
N GLU A 586 17.94 1.80 5.11
CA GLU A 586 17.47 1.49 6.46
C GLU A 586 15.98 1.81 6.66
N LEU A 587 15.43 2.78 5.92
CA LEU A 587 14.02 3.15 6.02
C LEU A 587 13.13 2.28 5.12
N GLN A 588 13.53 2.08 3.87
CA GLN A 588 12.74 1.34 2.89
C GLN A 588 12.61 -0.15 3.26
N THR A 589 13.59 -0.73 3.95
CA THR A 589 13.55 -2.12 4.44
C THR A 589 12.55 -2.35 5.59
N LEU A 590 12.09 -1.30 6.27
CA LEU A 590 11.11 -1.41 7.36
C LEU A 590 9.67 -1.55 6.84
N TYR A 591 9.41 -1.20 5.58
CA TYR A 591 8.10 -1.42 4.98
C TYR A 591 7.89 -2.90 4.70
N THR A 592 6.73 -3.43 5.08
CA THR A 592 6.36 -4.83 4.82
C THR A 592 5.76 -5.04 3.44
N SER A 593 5.58 -3.98 2.66
CA SER A 593 5.04 -4.02 1.30
C SER A 593 5.27 -2.69 0.60
N GLY A 594 5.16 -2.67 -0.74
CA GLY A 594 5.01 -1.44 -1.50
C GLY A 594 6.04 -0.37 -1.09
N THR A 595 7.28 -0.56 -1.52
CA THR A 595 8.39 0.37 -1.30
C THR A 595 9.25 0.36 -2.55
N VAL A 596 9.86 1.49 -2.89
CA VAL A 596 10.83 1.61 -3.98
C VAL A 596 11.72 2.82 -3.76
N PHE A 597 12.97 2.69 -4.18
CA PHE A 597 13.87 3.83 -4.37
C PHE A 597 13.89 4.26 -5.86
N HIS A 598 13.50 5.51 -6.14
CA HIS A 598 13.60 6.08 -7.47
C HIS A 598 14.89 6.88 -7.64
N ALA A 599 15.83 6.35 -8.42
CA ALA A 599 16.99 7.10 -8.85
C ALA A 599 16.57 8.08 -9.96
N PHE A 600 16.06 9.27 -9.62
CA PHE A 600 15.70 10.31 -10.59
C PHE A 600 16.95 10.87 -11.28
N LEU A 601 17.15 10.48 -12.53
CA LEU A 601 18.28 10.89 -13.37
C LEU A 601 17.82 12.05 -14.28
N GLY A 602 18.67 13.05 -14.49
CA GLY A 602 18.32 14.20 -15.34
C GLY A 602 18.09 13.84 -16.80
N GLU A 603 18.85 12.88 -17.31
CA GLU A 603 18.74 12.35 -18.66
C GLU A 603 19.16 10.87 -18.71
N LYS A 604 19.10 10.28 -19.91
CA LYS A 604 19.52 8.90 -20.13
C LYS A 604 20.98 8.69 -19.72
N LEU A 605 21.30 7.49 -19.23
CA LEU A 605 22.69 7.10 -18.96
C LEU A 605 23.49 7.01 -20.27
N PRO A 606 24.84 7.18 -20.23
CA PRO A 606 25.67 7.23 -21.44
C PRO A 606 25.53 6.01 -22.35
N ASP A 607 25.48 4.82 -21.76
CA ASP A 607 25.29 3.55 -22.45
C ASP A 607 24.69 2.49 -21.50
N TRP A 608 24.39 1.33 -22.07
CA TRP A 608 23.89 0.17 -21.32
C TRP A 608 24.88 -0.34 -20.25
N LYS A 609 26.20 -0.14 -20.42
CA LYS A 609 27.21 -0.58 -19.44
C LYS A 609 27.15 0.26 -18.18
N ALA A 610 26.97 1.57 -18.31
CA ALA A 610 26.76 2.48 -17.21
C ALA A 610 25.49 2.12 -16.41
N ALA A 611 24.40 1.79 -17.12
CA ALA A 611 23.17 1.32 -16.49
C ALA A 611 23.38 0.00 -15.74
N ALA A 612 24.01 -1.00 -16.38
CA ALA A 612 24.32 -2.29 -15.77
C ALA A 612 25.18 -2.12 -14.50
N ASN A 613 26.24 -1.32 -14.58
CA ASN A 613 27.13 -1.06 -13.46
C ASN A 613 26.42 -0.40 -12.28
N LEU A 614 25.55 0.58 -12.53
CA LEU A 614 24.81 1.25 -11.46
C LEU A 614 23.79 0.31 -10.81
N VAL A 615 23.03 -0.45 -11.61
CA VAL A 615 22.07 -1.45 -11.10
C VAL A 615 22.80 -2.51 -10.26
N ARG A 616 23.95 -2.99 -10.74
CA ARG A 616 24.79 -3.97 -10.05
C ARG A 616 25.31 -3.41 -8.72
N LYS A 617 25.90 -2.21 -8.72
CA LYS A 617 26.38 -1.55 -7.50
C LYS A 617 25.26 -1.41 -6.46
N ILE A 618 24.04 -1.07 -6.87
CA ILE A 618 22.91 -0.96 -5.94
C ILE A 618 22.55 -2.35 -5.37
N ALA A 619 22.39 -3.37 -6.23
CA ALA A 619 22.03 -4.72 -5.79
C ALA A 619 23.07 -5.32 -4.83
N GLU A 620 24.36 -5.15 -5.11
CA GLU A 620 25.46 -5.76 -4.35
C GLU A 620 25.72 -5.07 -3.00
N ASN A 621 25.33 -3.80 -2.81
CA ASN A 621 25.68 -3.02 -1.61
C ASN A 621 24.48 -2.66 -0.71
N TYR A 622 23.25 -2.73 -1.22
CA TYR A 622 22.05 -2.32 -0.49
C TYR A 622 21.01 -3.45 -0.42
N ARG A 623 20.16 -3.42 0.60
CA ARG A 623 19.14 -4.43 0.93
C ARG A 623 17.74 -4.05 0.48
N LEU A 624 17.51 -2.79 0.14
CA LEU A 624 16.22 -2.28 -0.31
C LEU A 624 15.65 -3.16 -1.44
N PRO A 625 14.35 -3.51 -1.37
CA PRO A 625 13.81 -4.59 -2.19
C PRO A 625 13.52 -4.17 -3.63
N TYR A 626 13.24 -2.89 -3.89
CA TYR A 626 12.92 -2.40 -5.23
C TYR A 626 13.58 -1.07 -5.54
N TYR A 627 14.09 -0.94 -6.76
CA TYR A 627 14.63 0.32 -7.27
C TYR A 627 14.42 0.49 -8.77
N THR A 628 14.49 1.73 -9.23
CA THR A 628 14.35 2.10 -10.65
C THR A 628 15.38 3.13 -11.03
N MET A 629 15.94 3.03 -12.25
CA MET A 629 16.64 4.14 -12.90
C MET A 629 15.60 5.02 -13.57
N SER A 630 15.57 6.33 -13.30
CA SER A 630 14.46 7.20 -13.72
C SER A 630 14.96 8.44 -14.49
N PRO A 631 15.49 8.28 -15.71
CA PRO A 631 15.82 9.40 -16.60
C PRO A 631 14.60 10.23 -16.98
N THR A 632 14.80 11.53 -17.19
CA THR A 632 13.87 12.39 -17.92
C THR A 632 14.21 12.36 -19.42
N TYR A 633 13.17 12.36 -20.26
CA TYR A 633 13.32 12.42 -21.71
C TYR A 633 12.19 13.24 -22.34
N SER A 634 12.42 13.73 -23.55
CA SER A 634 11.45 14.51 -24.31
C SER A 634 11.08 13.81 -25.61
N ILE A 635 9.85 14.02 -26.08
CA ILE A 635 9.35 13.51 -27.36
C ILE A 635 8.91 14.67 -28.23
N CYS A 636 9.49 14.76 -29.43
CA CYS A 636 9.01 15.63 -30.50
C CYS A 636 8.14 14.83 -31.47
N GLN A 637 6.96 15.32 -31.82
CA GLN A 637 6.06 14.65 -32.77
C GLN A 637 6.68 14.42 -34.15
N LYS A 638 7.71 15.21 -34.53
CA LYS A 638 8.40 15.11 -35.83
C LYS A 638 9.72 14.34 -35.76
N HIS A 639 10.49 14.53 -34.69
CA HIS A 639 11.86 14.02 -34.57
C HIS A 639 12.01 12.89 -33.55
N GLY A 640 10.93 12.51 -32.85
CA GLY A 640 10.92 11.42 -31.89
C GLY A 640 11.66 11.76 -30.60
N TYR A 641 12.41 10.77 -30.10
CA TYR A 641 13.08 10.81 -28.80
C TYR A 641 14.20 11.86 -28.72
N ILE A 642 14.21 12.61 -27.62
CA ILE A 642 15.22 13.60 -27.26
C ILE A 642 15.69 13.28 -25.84
N ALA A 643 17.01 13.20 -25.64
CA ALA A 643 17.58 12.97 -24.32
C ALA A 643 17.37 14.18 -23.40
N GLY A 644 17.00 13.90 -22.15
CA GLY A 644 16.83 14.91 -21.12
C GLY A 644 15.56 15.75 -21.28
N GLU A 645 15.46 16.77 -20.43
CA GLU A 645 14.38 17.74 -20.48
C GLU A 645 14.62 18.77 -21.59
N ALA A 646 13.76 18.75 -22.59
CA ALA A 646 13.65 19.81 -23.57
C ALA A 646 12.17 20.13 -23.79
N PHE A 647 11.71 21.35 -23.51
CA PHE A 647 10.32 21.80 -23.76
C PHE A 647 10.06 22.26 -25.21
N LYS A 648 11.14 22.49 -25.96
CA LYS A 648 11.13 22.77 -27.39
C LYS A 648 12.12 21.84 -28.07
N CYS A 649 11.76 21.34 -29.24
CA CYS A 649 12.63 20.46 -30.01
C CYS A 649 13.89 21.23 -30.46
N PRO A 650 15.11 20.70 -30.26
CA PRO A 650 16.34 21.38 -30.68
C PRO A 650 16.50 21.45 -32.21
N VAL A 651 15.68 20.71 -32.97
CA VAL A 651 15.76 20.64 -34.44
C VAL A 651 14.68 21.50 -35.13
N CYS A 652 13.43 21.48 -34.67
CA CYS A 652 12.33 22.26 -35.28
C CYS A 652 11.62 23.24 -34.35
N GLU A 653 12.10 23.41 -33.12
CA GLU A 653 11.57 24.34 -32.11
C GLU A 653 10.10 24.12 -31.69
N SER A 654 9.45 23.07 -32.22
CA SER A 654 8.09 22.70 -31.82
C SER A 654 8.05 22.31 -30.35
N LYS A 655 6.92 22.56 -29.70
CA LYS A 655 6.65 22.05 -28.34
C LYS A 655 6.82 20.53 -28.30
N THR A 656 7.44 20.05 -27.25
CA THR A 656 7.68 18.63 -26.96
C THR A 656 6.83 18.17 -25.78
N GLU A 657 6.64 16.86 -25.68
CA GLU A 657 6.16 16.20 -24.46
C GLU A 657 7.37 15.86 -23.61
N VAL A 658 7.37 16.23 -22.33
CA VAL A 658 8.48 15.93 -21.40
C VAL A 658 7.99 14.81 -20.51
N TYR A 659 8.66 13.67 -20.51
CA TYR A 659 8.32 12.50 -19.71
C TYR A 659 9.28 12.37 -18.55
N SER A 660 8.72 12.16 -17.37
CA SER A 660 9.46 11.75 -16.19
C SER A 660 8.61 10.76 -15.39
N ARG A 661 9.20 10.14 -14.38
CA ARG A 661 8.49 9.25 -13.46
C ARG A 661 7.81 10.11 -12.38
N ILE A 662 6.49 9.98 -12.25
CA ILE A 662 5.72 10.79 -11.28
C ILE A 662 5.88 10.25 -9.86
N THR A 663 5.42 9.02 -9.63
CA THR A 663 5.47 8.31 -8.34
C THR A 663 5.83 6.84 -8.49
N GLY A 664 6.01 6.39 -9.73
CA GLY A 664 6.26 5.00 -10.04
C GLY A 664 6.09 4.63 -11.51
N TYR A 665 5.43 5.45 -12.33
CA TYR A 665 5.31 5.20 -13.76
C TYR A 665 5.53 6.50 -14.55
N TYR A 666 5.82 6.35 -15.84
CA TYR A 666 6.14 7.49 -16.71
C TYR A 666 4.88 8.17 -17.23
N ARG A 667 4.85 9.50 -17.11
CA ARG A 667 3.79 10.35 -17.67
C ARG A 667 4.35 11.68 -18.18
N PRO A 668 3.70 12.30 -19.17
CA PRO A 668 4.02 13.66 -19.56
C PRO A 668 3.86 14.60 -18.36
N VAL A 669 4.89 15.38 -18.04
CA VAL A 669 4.91 16.35 -16.93
C VAL A 669 3.75 17.35 -17.06
N GLN A 670 3.31 17.64 -18.28
CA GLN A 670 2.18 18.53 -18.55
C GLN A 670 0.83 18.01 -18.00
N ASN A 671 0.72 16.70 -17.77
CA ASN A 671 -0.49 16.05 -17.28
C ASN A 671 -0.50 15.91 -15.75
N TRP A 672 0.57 16.30 -15.06
CA TRP A 672 0.67 16.12 -13.62
C TRP A 672 -0.22 17.13 -12.88
N ASN A 673 -0.64 16.77 -11.66
CA ASN A 673 -1.32 17.71 -10.78
C ASN A 673 -0.36 18.80 -10.28
N ASP A 674 -0.90 19.86 -9.71
CA ASP A 674 -0.11 21.04 -9.34
C ASP A 674 0.98 20.72 -8.30
N GLY A 675 0.68 19.88 -7.30
CA GLY A 675 1.65 19.49 -6.28
C GLY A 675 2.80 18.66 -6.84
N LYS A 676 2.51 17.66 -7.69
CA LYS A 676 3.57 16.88 -8.37
C LYS A 676 4.35 17.70 -9.38
N SER A 677 3.70 18.68 -10.03
CA SER A 677 4.39 19.64 -10.88
C SER A 677 5.34 20.56 -10.08
N GLN A 678 4.98 20.91 -8.85
CA GLN A 678 5.86 21.65 -7.94
C GLN A 678 7.01 20.76 -7.45
N GLU A 679 6.73 19.55 -6.99
CA GLU A 679 7.75 18.57 -6.59
C GLU A 679 8.79 18.37 -7.69
N TYR A 680 8.36 18.25 -8.95
CA TYR A 680 9.26 18.12 -10.09
C TYR A 680 10.17 19.33 -10.27
N LYS A 681 9.66 20.56 -10.06
CA LYS A 681 10.45 21.80 -10.16
C LYS A 681 11.48 21.91 -9.04
N ASP A 682 11.12 21.47 -7.83
CA ASP A 682 11.99 21.53 -6.66
C ASP A 682 13.06 20.42 -6.70
N ARG A 683 12.83 19.37 -7.48
CA ARG A 683 13.65 18.17 -7.51
C ARG A 683 15.07 18.43 -8.02
N LYS A 684 16.04 18.02 -7.22
CA LYS A 684 17.44 17.90 -7.61
C LYS A 684 17.66 16.47 -8.12
N VAL A 685 18.09 16.34 -9.38
CA VAL A 685 18.35 15.04 -10.00
C VAL A 685 19.70 14.47 -9.59
N TYR A 686 19.81 13.15 -9.51
CA TYR A 686 21.08 12.51 -9.17
C TYR A 686 22.07 12.59 -10.33
N ASN A 687 23.34 12.86 -10.00
CA ASN A 687 24.42 12.91 -10.97
C ASN A 687 25.01 11.52 -11.19
N ALA A 688 24.57 10.86 -12.26
CA ALA A 688 25.06 9.54 -12.63
C ALA A 688 26.58 9.48 -12.88
N SER A 689 27.20 10.57 -13.36
CA SER A 689 28.65 10.60 -13.60
C SER A 689 29.46 10.51 -12.31
N MET A 690 28.98 11.13 -11.22
CA MET A 690 29.59 11.00 -9.89
C MET A 690 29.43 9.59 -9.32
N ALA A 691 28.30 8.93 -9.60
CA ALA A 691 28.05 7.56 -9.18
C ALA A 691 28.95 6.53 -9.90
N LEU A 692 29.30 6.83 -11.15
CA LEU A 692 30.17 5.98 -11.97
C LEU A 692 31.67 6.23 -11.68
N SER A 693 32.05 7.45 -11.26
CA SER A 693 33.44 7.83 -10.98
C SER A 693 33.91 7.53 -9.56
N LYS A 694 33.00 7.39 -8.59
CA LYS A 694 33.36 6.80 -7.28
C LYS A 694 33.84 5.37 -7.51
N GLU A 695 35.16 5.19 -7.46
CA GLU A 695 35.75 3.94 -7.01
C GLU A 695 35.20 3.71 -5.61
N PHE A 696 34.15 2.89 -5.55
CA PHE A 696 33.90 2.18 -4.32
C PHE A 696 35.11 1.25 -4.20
N GLU A 697 36.08 1.64 -3.38
CA GLU A 697 36.72 0.62 -2.56
C GLU A 697 35.57 -0.21 -2.05
N LEU A 698 35.54 -1.50 -2.42
CA LEU A 698 34.74 -2.45 -1.68
C LEU A 698 35.12 -2.21 -0.22
N GLN A 699 34.31 -1.43 0.50
CA GLN A 699 34.06 -1.67 1.91
C GLN A 699 33.24 -2.96 1.97
N ALA A 700 33.82 -4.03 1.41
CA ALA A 700 34.01 -5.23 2.15
C ALA A 700 34.73 -4.87 3.47
N GLU A 701 34.02 -4.20 4.39
CA GLU A 701 33.68 -4.98 5.56
C GLU A 701 32.85 -6.17 5.05
N LYS A 702 33.57 -7.15 4.48
CA LYS A 702 33.40 -8.50 4.96
C LYS A 702 33.56 -8.32 6.47
N LEU A 703 32.44 -8.05 7.17
CA LEU A 703 32.15 -8.87 8.32
C LEU A 703 32.56 -10.25 7.86
N PRO A 704 33.64 -10.81 8.41
CA PRO A 704 34.09 -12.08 7.93
C PRO A 704 32.85 -12.96 8.04
N VAL A 705 32.35 -13.45 6.91
CA VAL A 705 31.96 -14.84 6.88
C VAL A 705 33.29 -15.59 7.04
N GLU A 706 33.88 -15.48 8.23
CA GLU A 706 34.48 -16.63 8.83
C GLU A 706 33.36 -17.64 8.72
N ALA A 707 33.56 -18.59 7.82
CA ALA A 707 33.28 -19.94 8.20
C ALA A 707 33.90 -20.10 9.59
N ARG A 708 33.12 -19.81 10.64
CA ARG A 708 33.29 -20.41 11.94
C ARG A 708 33.08 -21.89 11.64
N LYS A 709 34.14 -22.53 11.15
CA LYS A 709 34.60 -23.74 11.81
C LYS A 709 34.74 -23.30 13.25
N LEU A 710 33.64 -23.46 14.00
CA LEU A 710 33.73 -23.68 15.42
C LEU A 710 34.70 -24.85 15.53
N GLU A 711 35.97 -24.53 15.72
CA GLU A 711 36.84 -25.41 16.45
C GLU A 711 36.03 -25.79 17.69
N ALA A 712 35.79 -27.09 17.83
CA ALA A 712 35.08 -27.63 18.96
C ALA A 712 35.80 -27.13 20.21
N VAL A 713 35.23 -26.10 20.85
CA VAL A 713 35.68 -25.65 22.15
C VAL A 713 35.32 -26.80 23.10
N PRO A 714 36.30 -27.39 23.81
CA PRO A 714 36.04 -28.56 24.63
C PRO A 714 35.04 -28.21 25.73
N ASN A 715 34.12 -29.16 26.00
CA ASN A 715 33.20 -29.22 27.14
C ASN A 715 33.46 -28.17 28.23
N VAL A 716 32.63 -27.12 28.25
CA VAL A 716 32.38 -26.31 29.44
C VAL A 716 30.93 -26.57 29.82
N ASP A 717 30.69 -27.02 31.05
CA ASP A 717 29.36 -27.29 31.60
C ASP A 717 28.50 -26.00 31.61
N GLU A 718 27.79 -25.73 30.51
CA GLU A 718 26.81 -24.65 30.42
C GLU A 718 25.51 -25.08 31.10
N LYS A 719 25.07 -24.36 32.14
CA LYS A 719 23.78 -24.61 32.78
C LYS A 719 22.73 -23.65 32.24
N LEU A 720 21.70 -24.19 31.60
CA LEU A 720 20.54 -23.45 31.10
C LEU A 720 19.45 -23.40 32.17
N ILE A 721 18.97 -22.19 32.50
CA ILE A 721 17.88 -21.97 33.47
C ILE A 721 16.80 -21.10 32.81
N LEU A 722 15.63 -21.67 32.54
CA LEU A 722 14.48 -20.94 32.02
C LEU A 722 13.61 -20.44 33.18
N PHE A 723 13.52 -19.13 33.33
CA PHE A 723 12.61 -18.49 34.27
C PHE A 723 11.25 -18.27 33.63
N THR A 724 10.21 -18.75 34.30
CA THR A 724 8.80 -18.68 33.89
C THR A 724 7.94 -18.10 35.02
N THR A 725 6.69 -17.74 34.74
CA THR A 725 5.68 -17.48 35.79
C THR A 725 4.42 -18.30 35.54
N THR A 726 3.63 -18.54 36.58
CA THR A 726 2.37 -19.30 36.46
C THR A 726 1.35 -18.66 35.51
N THR A 727 1.41 -17.35 35.29
CA THR A 727 0.48 -16.59 34.43
C THR A 727 1.05 -16.20 33.06
N CYS A 728 2.29 -16.57 32.74
CA CYS A 728 2.96 -16.16 31.51
C CYS A 728 2.46 -16.92 30.27
N PRO A 729 1.80 -16.25 29.30
CA PRO A 729 1.25 -16.90 28.11
C PRO A 729 2.33 -17.31 27.09
N LYS A 730 3.50 -16.66 27.13
CA LYS A 730 4.64 -16.91 26.24
C LYS A 730 5.54 -18.07 26.70
N CYS A 731 5.45 -18.46 27.97
CA CYS A 731 6.35 -19.44 28.59
C CYS A 731 6.22 -20.89 28.05
N PRO A 732 5.03 -21.39 27.66
CA PRO A 732 4.91 -22.69 26.98
C PRO A 732 5.67 -22.75 25.65
N THR A 733 5.67 -21.66 24.88
CA THR A 733 6.40 -21.56 23.62
C THR A 733 7.91 -21.55 23.84
N ALA A 734 8.39 -20.83 24.87
CA ALA A 734 9.80 -20.82 25.23
C ALA A 734 10.31 -22.22 25.62
N LYS A 735 9.49 -23.00 26.36
CA LYS A 735 9.78 -24.41 26.66
C LYS A 735 9.85 -25.26 25.39
N SER A 736 8.87 -25.11 24.50
CA SER A 736 8.85 -25.82 23.20
C SER A 736 10.09 -25.56 22.35
N PHE A 737 10.65 -24.34 22.38
CA PHE A 737 11.90 -24.03 21.70
C PHE A 737 13.10 -24.78 22.32
N LEU A 738 13.18 -24.80 23.65
CA LEU A 738 14.27 -25.50 24.35
C LEU A 738 14.15 -27.02 24.27
N ASP A 739 12.94 -27.58 24.32
CA ASP A 739 12.69 -29.02 24.16
C ASP A 739 13.17 -29.53 22.79
N LYS A 740 13.10 -28.67 21.76
CA LYS A 740 13.58 -28.98 20.40
C LYS A 740 15.10 -28.88 20.25
N SER A 741 15.81 -28.21 21.17
CA SER A 741 17.25 -27.99 21.06
C SER A 741 18.11 -29.14 21.60
N ALA A 742 17.48 -30.20 22.14
CA ALA A 742 18.13 -31.39 22.71
C ALA A 742 19.14 -31.11 23.85
N ARG A 743 19.07 -29.94 24.50
CA ARG A 743 19.92 -29.57 25.65
C ARG A 743 19.16 -29.71 26.97
N GLU A 744 19.87 -30.14 28.01
CA GLU A 744 19.31 -30.14 29.37
C GLU A 744 19.16 -28.71 29.90
N TYR A 745 17.98 -28.38 30.40
CA TYR A 745 17.69 -27.09 31.02
C TYR A 745 16.83 -27.27 32.28
N THR A 746 16.95 -26.35 33.23
CA THR A 746 16.12 -26.31 34.43
C THR A 746 15.06 -25.23 34.29
N VAL A 747 13.82 -25.51 34.69
CA VAL A 747 12.76 -24.51 34.74
C VAL A 747 12.61 -24.00 36.16
N VAL A 748 12.68 -22.68 36.34
CA VAL A 748 12.38 -22.00 37.61
C VAL A 748 11.10 -21.20 37.43
N VAL A 749 10.15 -21.39 38.35
CA VAL A 749 8.88 -20.65 38.37
C VAL A 749 9.07 -19.45 39.30
N SER A 750 9.35 -18.28 38.72
CA SER A 750 9.83 -17.08 39.43
C SER A 750 8.89 -16.59 40.53
N ASP A 751 7.58 -16.82 40.40
CA ASP A 751 6.58 -16.45 41.41
C ASP A 751 6.58 -17.39 42.63
N GLN A 752 7.13 -18.60 42.49
CA GLN A 752 7.27 -19.61 43.55
C GLN A 752 8.69 -19.62 44.15
N GLU A 753 9.71 -19.33 43.35
CA GLU A 753 11.13 -19.32 43.73
C GLU A 753 11.76 -17.92 43.64
N ARG A 754 11.23 -16.99 44.46
CA ARG A 754 11.59 -15.56 44.40
C ARG A 754 13.05 -15.25 44.73
N GLU A 755 13.67 -16.02 45.64
CA GLU A 755 15.08 -15.84 46.00
C GLU A 755 16.00 -16.15 44.81
N THR A 756 15.72 -17.24 44.10
CA THR A 756 16.45 -17.63 42.87
C THR A 756 16.27 -16.58 41.78
N ALA A 757 15.05 -16.11 41.53
CA ALA A 757 14.79 -15.08 40.53
C ALA A 757 15.49 -13.74 40.86
N THR A 758 15.58 -13.39 42.14
CA THR A 758 16.27 -12.17 42.61
C THR A 758 17.78 -12.28 42.42
N ARG A 759 18.37 -13.46 42.68
CA ARG A 759 19.81 -13.72 42.48
C ARG A 759 20.26 -13.47 41.03
N TYR A 760 19.44 -13.83 40.04
CA TYR A 760 19.75 -13.59 38.62
C TYR A 760 19.18 -12.25 38.08
N GLY A 761 18.54 -11.45 38.95
CA GLY A 761 17.95 -10.16 38.56
C GLY A 761 16.89 -10.30 37.46
N ILE A 762 16.01 -11.29 37.60
CA ILE A 762 14.92 -11.57 36.65
C ILE A 762 13.76 -10.62 36.91
N ARG A 763 13.41 -9.81 35.90
CA ARG A 763 12.32 -8.82 36.00
C ARG A 763 11.09 -9.16 35.15
N GLN A 764 11.21 -10.10 34.22
CA GLN A 764 10.12 -10.55 33.35
C GLN A 764 10.28 -12.02 32.94
N ALA A 765 9.19 -12.64 32.48
CA ALA A 765 9.16 -14.01 32.00
C ALA A 765 8.48 -14.09 30.61
N PRO A 766 8.96 -14.96 29.69
CA PRO A 766 10.08 -15.89 29.86
C PRO A 766 11.45 -15.20 29.79
N THR A 767 12.40 -15.65 30.61
CA THR A 767 13.82 -15.26 30.50
C THR A 767 14.68 -16.50 30.56
N LEU A 768 15.54 -16.72 29.58
CA LEU A 768 16.56 -17.78 29.63
C LEU A 768 17.85 -17.22 30.21
N VAL A 769 18.40 -17.89 31.21
CA VAL A 769 19.73 -17.61 31.75
C VAL A 769 20.68 -18.71 31.31
N VAL A 770 21.81 -18.31 30.76
CA VAL A 770 22.91 -19.20 30.37
C VAL A 770 24.05 -18.95 31.36
N GLN A 771 24.30 -19.92 32.23
CA GLN A 771 25.32 -19.80 33.26
C GLN A 771 26.59 -20.57 32.88
N ARG A 772 27.74 -19.90 33.00
CA ARG A 772 29.09 -20.45 32.83
C ARG A 772 29.92 -20.14 34.07
N GLY A 773 30.02 -21.09 34.99
CA GLY A 773 30.70 -20.86 36.27
C GLY A 773 29.99 -19.78 37.11
N GLU A 774 30.73 -18.71 37.45
CA GLU A 774 30.20 -17.56 38.22
C GLU A 774 29.54 -16.48 37.34
N GLU A 775 29.71 -16.54 36.01
CA GLU A 775 29.13 -15.58 35.07
C GLU A 775 27.82 -16.10 34.46
N PHE A 776 26.90 -15.19 34.12
CA PHE A 776 25.66 -15.52 33.44
C PHE A 776 25.23 -14.45 32.44
N GLU A 777 24.63 -14.91 31.34
CA GLU A 777 23.98 -14.07 30.33
C GLU A 777 22.46 -14.29 30.36
N LYS A 778 21.69 -13.26 30.00
CA LYS A 778 20.22 -13.28 30.01
C LYS A 778 19.67 -13.00 28.62
N TYR A 779 18.72 -13.83 28.19
CA TYR A 779 17.96 -13.67 26.96
C TYR A 779 16.50 -13.51 27.31
N VAL A 780 15.95 -12.34 27.01
CA VAL A 780 14.67 -11.91 27.57
C VAL A 780 13.59 -11.94 26.49
N ASP A 781 12.46 -12.58 26.80
CA ASP A 781 11.33 -12.84 25.88
C ASP A 781 11.64 -13.85 24.75
N LEU A 782 10.61 -14.25 24.00
CA LEU A 782 10.67 -15.32 23.01
C LEU A 782 11.65 -15.06 21.85
N SER A 783 11.79 -13.81 21.41
CA SER A 783 12.64 -13.45 20.28
C SER A 783 14.11 -13.72 20.59
N GLU A 784 14.59 -13.29 21.76
CA GLU A 784 15.99 -13.49 22.16
C GLU A 784 16.30 -14.95 22.50
N ILE A 785 15.37 -15.65 23.16
CA ILE A 785 15.51 -17.08 23.44
C ILE A 785 15.61 -17.87 22.14
N ARG A 786 14.79 -17.54 21.13
CA ARG A 786 14.83 -18.17 19.81
C ARG A 786 16.15 -17.87 19.09
N LYS A 787 16.60 -16.62 19.09
CA LYS A 787 17.90 -16.24 18.51
C LYS A 787 19.07 -16.99 19.16
N TYR A 788 19.06 -17.15 20.48
CA TYR A 788 20.10 -17.92 21.18
C TYR A 788 20.13 -19.39 20.72
N ILE A 789 18.97 -20.01 20.56
CA ILE A 789 18.86 -21.41 20.13
C ILE A 789 19.25 -21.57 18.65
N GLU A 790 18.87 -20.64 17.79
CA GLU A 790 19.17 -20.69 16.35
C GLU A 790 20.65 -20.37 16.03
N ALA A 791 21.34 -19.64 16.93
CA ALA A 791 22.73 -19.25 16.75
C ALA A 791 23.77 -20.33 17.10
N ARG A 792 23.36 -21.54 17.52
CA ARG A 792 24.27 -22.55 18.08
C ARG A 792 24.05 -23.99 17.66
#